data_AF-A0A6P4XZM1-F1
#
_entry.id   AF-A0A6P4XZM1-F1
#
_cell.length_a   1.000
_cell.length_b   1.000
_cell.length_c   1.000
_cell.angle_alpha   90.00
_cell.angle_beta   90.00
_cell.angle_gamma   90.00
#
_symmetry.space_group_name_H-M   'P 1'
#
loop_
_entity.id
_entity.type
_entity.pdbx_description
1 polymer ?
#
loop_
_entity_poly.entity_id
_entity_poly.type
_entity_poly.pdbx_seq_one_letter_code
_entity_poly.pdbx_strand_id
1 'polypeptide(L)'
;MEKKEKELREAAGRGEEDRVKQLLAEGVKVNAADNSGWTALHLASRHGHTGTVQALLTAGATIDSPTNGGWTALHSAAFNGHTGTVQALLTAGATVNARDIFNETPLHEAARRGHPECVRVLLRAGANPVIRNSRCDKETAEEVAVQEDVQQEFQLFKALQPEKVDGLLTINLRDKGLTSVPAEVFDNRDVECLVLSENRLKSIPEEIGQLQKLRRLELYNNLLTQLPQAITTLPIYNLQYIDLSDNKLETLPDGFSRLKQLRYLYIRNNVFKEIPEEVSSLLHLQILHMGGNPLKCLPDKISQLTGLTELYISNCQFDEFPRQVLQLKGLKMLYMGNWAGDGKPSLVPEDIGRLKNLQVLNLQESGLESLPEGVGELVQLIELNISNNRFTSVPEQIMNLSNIRQLHLSYNSISRLPLILSRMDKLDVMDIKDNPLTYPPPDVCEKGTAAIMDFLRTELKKKEDKELRKLFSRFSQNVTETHEVEDLAGALGLSVEEVNIIQTSKTQMPRSQAFKVLLKWMETDSEASMDKLPQELRECGMNQLAEKADRIKAQPVKRPADTSGGPPAKRPAAGGSSGEGHQEDKLAQLRVGQKSRSQDGAEHPVAKSVLMVNHEYGTFHGGPSTTNHQVAKFLQQRGATVHATALQASEDDKKFAKEDGVILHLPVRHPRDPRPPCPEWLTFDHIIRYPDIPQDLKCIVGHADVTSEAAKSIQENRCQHAKLILFNHDMPEDTEYYKETKKVMAAGKKMKDILEDAKNADAVFSLGRRIFDHFEAKYKSLGENKPREHLMFLPRPSPVFEAISVQPGGGEKVVLSVGRVTEVDKLKGRDVIARAMGEVAEKITNVSLRVRGIDENDYEASKKILEENLRSGNIKPTLLPCGTQEDIAQDMQQAHLVLMPSRAEPFGLIGLEAIAAGIPVLISDKSGLADMIKDLIKEKKYPAEMRHRIVKTSVRESDLGEDAREWAKKITDTLEYSEEEFKKAAEYKKKLLESKYWEESHQNLLRVCGLNKEE
;
A
#
# COMPACT_ATOMS: atom_id res chain seq x y z
N MET A 1 70.28 31.08 11.09
CA MET A 1 68.88 31.11 10.61
C MET A 1 68.14 29.83 11.00
N GLU A 2 68.71 28.66 10.72
CA GLU A 2 68.14 27.34 11.06
C GLU A 2 67.75 27.15 12.56
N LYS A 3 68.54 27.72 13.50
CA LYS A 3 68.20 27.72 14.93
C LYS A 3 66.90 28.47 15.25
N LYS A 4 66.65 29.62 14.62
CA LYS A 4 65.43 30.42 14.83
C LYS A 4 64.21 29.80 14.14
N GLU A 5 64.39 29.12 13.02
CA GLU A 5 63.33 28.36 12.34
C GLU A 5 62.90 27.12 13.14
N LYS A 6 63.85 26.46 13.82
CA LYS A 6 63.54 25.43 14.82
C LYS A 6 62.80 26.03 16.02
N GLU A 7 63.26 27.16 16.53
CA GLU A 7 62.63 27.85 17.67
C GLU A 7 61.19 28.29 17.39
N LEU A 8 60.91 28.78 16.17
CA LEU A 8 59.56 29.14 15.74
C LEU A 8 58.59 27.94 15.81
N ARG A 9 59.05 26.77 15.35
CA ARG A 9 58.26 25.54 15.36
C ARG A 9 58.02 25.01 16.77
N GLU A 10 59.04 25.06 17.62
CA GLU A 10 58.91 24.68 19.02
C GLU A 10 57.97 25.62 19.79
N ALA A 11 58.08 26.93 19.58
CA ALA A 11 57.16 27.92 20.17
C ALA A 11 55.72 27.70 19.69
N ALA A 12 55.53 27.42 18.39
CA ALA A 12 54.22 27.13 17.82
C ALA A 12 53.60 25.84 18.38
N GLY A 13 54.39 24.78 18.55
CA GLY A 13 53.94 23.53 19.15
C GLY A 13 53.64 23.63 20.65
N ARG A 14 54.16 24.65 21.35
CA ARG A 14 53.81 24.97 22.75
C ARG A 14 52.67 26.00 22.88
N GLY A 15 52.20 26.58 21.78
CA GLY A 15 51.16 27.61 21.79
C GLY A 15 51.62 28.96 22.32
N GLU A 16 52.93 29.26 22.29
CA GLU A 16 53.51 30.53 22.74
C GLU A 16 53.26 31.64 21.70
N GLU A 17 52.00 32.09 21.57
CA GLU A 17 51.55 33.00 20.52
C GLU A 17 52.40 34.29 20.42
N ASP A 18 52.74 34.91 21.56
CA ASP A 18 53.56 36.12 21.59
C ASP A 18 55.00 35.86 21.11
N ARG A 19 55.58 34.70 21.46
CA ARG A 19 56.91 34.31 21.01
C ARG A 19 56.92 34.04 19.51
N VAL A 20 55.87 33.41 18.99
CA VAL A 20 55.67 33.19 17.56
C VAL A 20 55.59 34.53 16.82
N LYS A 21 54.76 35.47 17.28
CA LYS A 21 54.67 36.83 16.69
C LYS A 21 56.01 37.56 16.71
N GLN A 22 56.74 37.50 17.82
CA GLN A 22 58.07 38.10 17.93
C GLN A 22 59.05 37.51 16.92
N LEU A 23 59.16 36.18 16.83
CA LEU A 23 60.08 35.50 15.91
C LEU A 23 59.76 35.81 14.43
N LEU A 24 58.48 35.94 14.08
CA LEU A 24 58.05 36.35 12.74
C LEU A 24 58.43 37.81 12.44
N ALA A 25 58.28 38.71 13.42
CA ALA A 25 58.74 40.10 13.30
C ALA A 25 60.27 40.22 13.17
N GLU A 26 61.03 39.27 13.71
CA GLU A 26 62.48 39.15 13.54
C GLU A 26 62.90 38.60 12.14
N GLY A 27 61.94 38.39 11.23
CA GLY A 27 62.19 37.96 9.86
C GLY A 27 62.40 36.45 9.67
N VAL A 28 62.00 35.62 10.65
CA VAL A 28 62.02 34.17 10.50
C VAL A 28 60.99 33.74 9.44
N LYS A 29 61.37 32.85 8.53
CA LYS A 29 60.48 32.35 7.48
C LYS A 29 59.31 31.57 8.11
N VAL A 30 58.09 32.08 7.95
CA VAL A 30 56.85 31.47 8.49
C VAL A 30 56.62 30.03 8.02
N ASN A 31 57.03 29.72 6.79
CA ASN A 31 56.86 28.40 6.15
C ASN A 31 58.12 27.51 6.25
N ALA A 32 59.03 27.79 7.18
CA ALA A 32 60.18 26.91 7.40
C ALA A 32 59.71 25.52 7.89
N ALA A 33 60.20 24.46 7.23
CA ALA A 33 59.85 23.07 7.51
C ALA A 33 61.08 22.26 7.99
N ASP A 34 60.89 21.13 8.71
CA ASP A 34 61.98 20.17 8.96
C ASP A 34 62.17 19.25 7.76
N ASN A 35 63.15 18.36 7.91
CA ASN A 35 63.42 17.21 7.05
C ASN A 35 62.19 16.31 6.81
N SER A 36 61.14 16.40 7.64
CA SER A 36 59.88 15.66 7.49
C SER A 36 58.74 16.50 6.89
N GLY A 37 59.00 17.76 6.54
CA GLY A 37 58.02 18.68 5.97
C GLY A 37 57.13 19.40 7.00
N TRP A 38 57.41 19.29 8.31
CA TRP A 38 56.57 19.90 9.34
C TRP A 38 56.89 21.39 9.53
N THR A 39 55.87 22.22 9.34
CA THR A 39 55.91 23.67 9.57
C THR A 39 55.38 24.04 10.96
N ALA A 40 55.56 25.30 11.35
CA ALA A 40 55.00 25.83 12.60
C ALA A 40 53.46 25.69 12.65
N LEU A 41 52.79 25.86 11.50
CA LEU A 41 51.34 25.70 11.38
C LEU A 41 50.89 24.27 11.68
N HIS A 42 51.61 23.25 11.20
CA HIS A 42 51.29 21.85 11.52
C HIS A 42 51.37 21.55 13.01
N LEU A 43 52.42 22.04 13.68
CA LEU A 43 52.64 21.78 15.10
C LEU A 43 51.61 22.49 15.97
N ALA A 44 51.30 23.76 15.67
CA ALA A 44 50.23 24.49 16.36
C ALA A 44 48.87 23.80 16.16
N SER A 45 48.58 23.31 14.95
CA SER A 45 47.33 22.60 14.64
C SER A 45 47.24 21.23 15.30
N ARG A 46 48.34 20.48 15.34
CA ARG A 46 48.43 19.17 16.00
C ARG A 46 48.13 19.23 17.50
N HIS A 47 48.44 20.35 18.15
CA HIS A 47 48.22 20.57 19.59
C HIS A 47 47.03 21.48 19.89
N GLY A 48 46.26 21.89 18.88
CA GLY A 48 45.00 22.62 19.07
C GLY A 48 45.16 24.08 19.50
N HIS A 49 46.32 24.69 19.24
CA HIS A 49 46.61 26.07 19.63
C HIS A 49 45.99 27.08 18.65
N THR A 50 44.65 27.20 18.67
CA THR A 50 43.87 27.99 17.70
C THR A 50 44.35 29.45 17.57
N GLY A 51 44.71 30.13 18.67
CA GLY A 51 45.23 31.50 18.63
C GLY A 51 46.57 31.60 17.89
N THR A 52 47.47 30.65 18.13
CA THR A 52 48.75 30.54 17.41
C THR A 52 48.56 30.19 15.94
N VAL A 53 47.61 29.29 15.61
CA VAL A 53 47.23 28.98 14.23
C VAL A 53 46.75 30.24 13.50
N GLN A 54 45.87 31.02 14.12
CA GLN A 54 45.37 32.27 13.55
C GLN A 54 46.51 33.28 13.33
N ALA A 55 47.42 33.44 14.30
CA ALA A 55 48.57 34.33 14.18
C ALA A 55 49.50 33.92 13.03
N LEU A 56 49.76 32.62 12.86
CA LEU A 56 50.58 32.09 11.77
C LEU A 56 49.92 32.32 10.40
N LEU A 57 48.61 32.09 10.28
CA LEU A 57 47.85 32.35 9.06
C LEU A 57 47.86 33.84 8.68
N THR A 58 47.68 34.73 9.66
CA THR A 58 47.79 36.19 9.45
C THR A 58 49.19 36.59 9.00
N ALA A 59 50.23 35.90 9.45
CA ALA A 59 51.61 36.12 9.03
C ALA A 59 51.97 35.48 7.67
N GLY A 60 50.99 34.94 6.93
CA GLY A 60 51.19 34.38 5.60
C GLY A 60 51.66 32.92 5.58
N ALA A 61 51.38 32.15 6.64
CA ALA A 61 51.59 30.71 6.61
C ALA A 61 50.79 30.07 5.47
N THR A 62 51.44 29.20 4.69
CA THR A 62 50.78 28.46 3.60
C THR A 62 49.88 27.38 4.21
N ILE A 63 48.57 27.55 4.04
CA ILE A 63 47.54 26.78 4.76
C ILE A 63 47.56 25.28 4.44
N ASP A 64 47.82 24.93 3.17
CA ASP A 64 47.80 23.57 2.65
C ASP A 64 49.20 23.02 2.34
N SER A 65 50.26 23.53 3.00
CA SER A 65 51.59 22.93 2.86
C SER A 65 51.55 21.46 3.25
N PRO A 66 52.00 20.52 2.40
CA PRO A 66 52.03 19.11 2.74
C PRO A 66 53.33 18.75 3.48
N THR A 67 53.23 17.88 4.49
CA THR A 67 54.39 17.14 5.02
C THR A 67 54.88 16.09 4.01
N ASN A 68 55.99 15.39 4.30
CA ASN A 68 56.45 14.28 3.45
C ASN A 68 55.41 13.13 3.33
N GLY A 69 54.48 13.02 4.27
CA GLY A 69 53.37 12.08 4.23
C GLY A 69 52.11 12.65 3.54
N GLY A 70 52.18 13.84 2.96
CA GLY A 70 51.02 14.51 2.35
C GLY A 70 50.05 15.15 3.34
N TRP A 71 50.33 15.09 4.65
CA TRP A 71 49.45 15.70 5.65
C TRP A 71 49.49 17.21 5.60
N THR A 72 48.32 17.84 5.75
CA THR A 72 48.17 19.28 5.95
C THR A 72 47.94 19.63 7.42
N ALA A 73 47.94 20.92 7.76
CA ALA A 73 47.57 21.39 9.09
C ALA A 73 46.14 20.95 9.49
N LEU A 74 45.22 20.85 8.52
CA LEU A 74 43.85 20.37 8.74
C LEU A 74 43.80 18.87 9.09
N HIS A 75 44.61 18.03 8.45
CA HIS A 75 44.77 16.62 8.85
C HIS A 75 45.25 16.51 10.30
N SER A 76 46.24 17.33 10.68
CA SER A 76 46.81 17.31 12.02
C SER A 76 45.79 17.72 13.09
N ALA A 77 44.97 18.74 12.83
CA ALA A 77 43.91 19.16 13.76
C ALA A 77 42.77 18.13 13.84
N ALA A 78 42.35 17.57 12.70
CA ALA A 78 41.28 16.57 12.64
C ALA A 78 41.65 15.26 13.33
N PHE A 79 42.88 14.78 13.13
CA PHE A 79 43.39 13.57 13.78
C PHE A 79 43.46 13.65 15.30
N ASN A 80 43.68 14.85 15.86
CA ASN A 80 43.77 15.07 17.31
C ASN A 80 42.48 15.64 17.90
N GLY A 81 41.40 15.74 17.12
CA GLY A 81 40.08 16.15 17.61
C GLY A 81 39.97 17.62 18.01
N HIS A 82 40.81 18.50 17.45
CA HIS A 82 40.82 19.92 17.80
C HIS A 82 39.80 20.73 16.98
N THR A 83 38.51 20.59 17.29
CA THR A 83 37.39 21.18 16.54
C THR A 83 37.52 22.70 16.32
N GLY A 84 37.92 23.46 17.35
CA GLY A 84 38.11 24.90 17.22
C GLY A 84 39.21 25.29 16.23
N THR A 85 40.27 24.48 16.14
CA THR A 85 41.34 24.67 15.17
C THR A 85 40.94 24.21 13.77
N VAL A 86 40.20 23.10 13.65
CA VAL A 86 39.58 22.65 12.38
C VAL A 86 38.70 23.76 11.81
N GLN A 87 37.84 24.36 12.64
CA GLN A 87 36.97 25.47 12.24
C GLN A 87 37.78 26.69 11.77
N ALA A 88 38.82 27.10 12.51
CA ALA A 88 39.66 28.24 12.14
C ALA A 88 40.38 28.03 10.80
N LEU A 89 40.92 26.82 10.56
CA LEU A 89 41.57 26.46 9.30
C LEU A 89 40.57 26.47 8.12
N LEU A 90 39.37 25.91 8.30
CA LEU A 90 38.33 25.93 7.26
C LEU A 90 37.87 27.35 6.94
N THR A 91 37.67 28.20 7.97
CA THR A 91 37.33 29.62 7.78
C THR A 91 38.43 30.39 7.05
N ALA A 92 39.70 30.00 7.23
CA ALA A 92 40.83 30.56 6.51
C ALA A 92 41.02 29.99 5.09
N GLY A 93 40.15 29.10 4.63
CA GLY A 93 40.15 28.56 3.26
C GLY A 93 40.98 27.29 3.07
N ALA A 94 41.22 26.51 4.12
CA ALA A 94 41.92 25.22 3.99
C ALA A 94 41.17 24.27 3.06
N THR A 95 41.90 23.50 2.25
CA THR A 95 41.29 22.52 1.34
C THR A 95 40.66 21.37 2.15
N VAL A 96 39.33 21.39 2.30
CA VAL A 96 38.57 20.44 3.13
C VAL A 96 38.79 18.96 2.75
N ASN A 97 38.97 18.69 1.45
CA ASN A 97 39.18 17.37 0.88
C ASN A 97 40.63 17.10 0.47
N ALA A 98 41.60 17.77 1.11
CA ALA A 98 43.03 17.50 0.89
C ALA A 98 43.32 16.01 1.10
N ARG A 99 44.21 15.43 0.29
CA ARG A 99 44.54 14.00 0.30
C ARG A 99 45.98 13.77 0.67
N ASP A 100 46.22 12.88 1.62
CA ASP A 100 47.55 12.43 1.97
C ASP A 100 48.08 11.34 1.00
N ILE A 101 49.26 10.77 1.28
CA ILE A 101 49.87 9.73 0.41
C ILE A 101 49.04 8.43 0.32
N PHE A 102 48.11 8.21 1.25
CA PHE A 102 47.18 7.09 1.26
C PHE A 102 45.79 7.50 0.75
N ASN A 103 45.66 8.68 0.13
CA ASN A 103 44.38 9.27 -0.25
C ASN A 103 43.40 9.46 0.92
N GLU A 104 43.90 9.56 2.15
CA GLU A 104 43.09 9.87 3.31
C GLU A 104 42.84 11.37 3.37
N THR A 105 41.62 11.74 3.79
CA THR A 105 41.22 13.14 3.97
C THR A 105 41.17 13.48 5.47
N PRO A 106 41.11 14.76 5.85
CA PRO A 106 40.90 15.12 7.25
C PRO A 106 39.66 14.47 7.87
N LEU A 107 38.61 14.22 7.07
CA LEU A 107 37.41 13.51 7.50
C LEU A 107 37.69 12.03 7.83
N HIS A 108 38.54 11.34 7.07
CA HIS A 108 38.98 9.98 7.40
C HIS A 108 39.71 9.93 8.75
N GLU A 109 40.59 10.91 9.00
CA GLU A 109 41.33 10.96 10.27
C GLU A 109 40.42 11.24 11.46
N ALA A 110 39.50 12.21 11.35
CA ALA A 110 38.53 12.51 12.39
C ALA A 110 37.62 11.30 12.68
N ALA A 111 37.15 10.61 11.63
CA ALA A 111 36.27 9.47 11.77
C ALA A 111 36.97 8.26 12.42
N ARG A 112 38.18 7.93 11.96
CA ARG A 112 38.99 6.84 12.53
C ARG A 112 39.35 7.06 13.99
N ARG A 113 39.56 8.32 14.37
CA ARG A 113 39.98 8.69 15.73
C ARG A 113 38.81 8.91 16.69
N GLY A 114 37.56 8.85 16.21
CA GLY A 114 36.39 8.97 17.08
C GLY A 114 36.13 10.41 17.49
N HIS A 115 36.15 11.35 16.54
CA HIS A 115 35.95 12.76 16.81
C HIS A 115 34.68 13.28 16.13
N PRO A 116 33.47 13.01 16.70
CA PRO A 116 32.19 13.32 16.06
C PRO A 116 32.00 14.80 15.76
N GLU A 117 32.40 15.69 16.67
CA GLU A 117 32.31 17.15 16.45
C GLU A 117 33.23 17.63 15.32
N CYS A 118 34.41 17.03 15.13
CA CYS A 118 35.26 17.30 13.97
C CYS A 118 34.62 16.80 12.67
N VAL A 119 34.03 15.60 12.70
CA VAL A 119 33.30 15.04 11.55
C VAL A 119 32.14 15.95 11.14
N ARG A 120 31.33 16.41 12.10
CA ARG A 120 30.23 17.34 11.87
C ARG A 120 30.70 18.64 11.21
N VAL A 121 31.73 19.28 11.76
CA VAL A 121 32.29 20.55 11.22
C VAL A 121 32.87 20.34 9.82
N LEU A 122 33.58 19.24 9.57
CA LEU A 122 34.15 18.93 8.26
C LEU A 122 33.05 18.68 7.20
N LEU A 123 32.03 17.87 7.52
CA LEU A 123 30.89 17.62 6.64
C LEU A 123 30.15 18.91 6.29
N ARG A 124 29.90 19.77 7.30
CA ARG A 124 29.29 21.08 7.11
C ARG A 124 30.11 22.01 6.21
N ALA A 125 31.44 21.87 6.24
CA ALA A 125 32.36 22.62 5.37
C ALA A 125 32.51 22.02 3.96
N GLY A 126 31.71 21.00 3.59
CA GLY A 126 31.76 20.37 2.27
C GLY A 126 32.77 19.23 2.14
N ALA A 127 33.18 18.62 3.25
CA ALA A 127 33.95 17.38 3.17
C ALA A 127 33.14 16.29 2.46
N ASN A 128 33.77 15.58 1.53
CA ASN A 128 33.12 14.55 0.74
C ASN A 128 33.27 13.19 1.46
N PRO A 129 32.17 12.61 2.01
CA PRO A 129 32.23 11.36 2.75
C PRO A 129 32.47 10.14 1.87
N VAL A 130 32.25 10.22 0.54
CA VAL A 130 32.37 9.07 -0.37
C VAL A 130 33.76 8.90 -0.99
N ILE A 131 34.72 9.76 -0.65
CA ILE A 131 36.12 9.57 -1.07
C ILE A 131 36.63 8.27 -0.44
N ARG A 132 37.18 7.37 -1.26
CA ARG A 132 37.83 6.13 -0.80
C ARG A 132 39.33 6.33 -0.64
N ASN A 133 39.88 5.83 0.46
CA ASN A 133 41.31 5.79 0.70
C ASN A 133 42.01 4.74 -0.20
N SER A 134 43.33 4.67 -0.14
CA SER A 134 44.17 3.70 -0.85
C SER A 134 44.80 2.66 0.09
N ARG A 135 44.19 2.44 1.27
CA ARG A 135 44.51 1.29 2.12
C ARG A 135 43.96 0.00 1.49
N CYS A 136 44.28 -1.15 2.07
CA CYS A 136 43.93 -2.47 1.52
C CYS A 136 42.44 -2.61 1.15
N ASP A 137 41.55 -2.03 1.95
CA ASP A 137 40.09 -2.18 1.82
C ASP A 137 39.41 -1.00 1.10
N LYS A 138 40.18 0.04 0.70
CA LYS A 138 39.70 1.24 0.01
C LYS A 138 38.48 1.87 0.67
N GLU A 139 38.55 2.11 1.97
CA GLU A 139 37.42 2.50 2.80
C GLU A 139 37.06 3.98 2.63
N THR A 140 35.78 4.32 2.79
CA THR A 140 35.29 5.70 2.95
C THR A 140 35.45 6.21 4.38
N ALA A 141 35.25 7.51 4.60
CA ALA A 141 35.34 8.08 5.95
C ALA A 141 34.29 7.50 6.93
N GLU A 142 33.12 7.12 6.43
CA GLU A 142 32.08 6.45 7.23
C GLU A 142 32.46 4.99 7.52
N GLU A 143 33.04 4.28 6.54
CA GLU A 143 33.47 2.88 6.71
C GLU A 143 34.62 2.74 7.73
N VAL A 144 35.52 3.74 7.83
CA VAL A 144 36.60 3.74 8.85
C VAL A 144 36.12 4.16 10.25
N ALA A 145 34.87 4.61 10.41
CA ALA A 145 34.32 5.04 11.70
C ALA A 145 33.98 3.83 12.56
N VAL A 146 34.76 3.60 13.63
CA VAL A 146 34.54 2.48 14.57
C VAL A 146 33.56 2.85 15.69
N GLN A 147 33.45 4.14 16.03
CA GLN A 147 32.62 4.61 17.13
C GLN A 147 31.19 4.95 16.67
N GLU A 148 30.22 4.59 17.50
CA GLU A 148 28.79 4.73 17.19
C GLU A 148 28.36 6.20 17.07
N ASP A 149 28.90 7.09 17.90
CA ASP A 149 28.63 8.53 17.87
C ASP A 149 29.09 9.17 16.55
N VAL A 150 30.23 8.77 16.01
CA VAL A 150 30.70 9.19 14.68
C VAL A 150 29.79 8.66 13.58
N GLN A 151 29.37 7.39 13.65
CA GLN A 151 28.44 6.82 12.68
C GLN A 151 27.10 7.57 12.69
N GLN A 152 26.61 7.95 13.88
CA GLN A 152 25.40 8.76 14.02
C GLN A 152 25.53 10.12 13.34
N GLU A 153 26.70 10.78 13.36
CA GLU A 153 26.92 12.03 12.62
C GLU A 153 26.82 11.84 11.10
N PHE A 154 27.35 10.75 10.55
CA PHE A 154 27.19 10.44 9.12
C PHE A 154 25.72 10.17 8.75
N GLN A 155 25.00 9.44 9.61
CA GLN A 155 23.57 9.16 9.40
C GLN A 155 22.73 10.43 9.52
N LEU A 156 23.04 11.31 10.47
CA LEU A 156 22.40 12.60 10.62
C LEU A 156 22.66 13.50 9.41
N PHE A 157 23.91 13.55 8.93
CA PHE A 157 24.28 14.31 7.74
C PHE A 157 23.50 13.87 6.48
N LYS A 158 23.32 12.56 6.30
CA LYS A 158 22.48 12.01 5.22
C LYS A 158 21.02 12.41 5.38
N ALA A 159 20.47 12.26 6.59
CA ALA A 159 19.08 12.59 6.87
C ALA A 159 18.75 14.11 6.77
N LEU A 160 19.77 14.97 6.89
CA LEU A 160 19.65 16.41 6.68
C LEU A 160 19.59 16.81 5.20
N GLN A 161 19.89 15.90 4.26
CA GLN A 161 19.75 16.18 2.84
C GLN A 161 18.25 16.13 2.46
N PRO A 162 17.68 17.22 1.90
CA PRO A 162 16.27 17.22 1.53
C PRO A 162 16.00 16.26 0.36
N GLU A 163 14.99 15.41 0.51
CA GLU A 163 14.56 14.43 -0.49
C GLU A 163 13.10 14.67 -0.90
N LYS A 164 12.73 14.32 -2.14
CA LYS A 164 11.36 14.50 -2.60
C LYS A 164 10.51 13.30 -2.21
N VAL A 165 9.64 13.47 -1.21
CA VAL A 165 8.71 12.45 -0.71
C VAL A 165 7.28 12.95 -0.91
N ASP A 166 6.42 12.15 -1.54
CA ASP A 166 5.03 12.52 -1.89
C ASP A 166 4.91 13.87 -2.63
N GLY A 167 5.92 14.21 -3.43
CA GLY A 167 5.97 15.47 -4.17
C GLY A 167 6.48 16.67 -3.37
N LEU A 168 6.72 16.54 -2.05
CA LEU A 168 7.23 17.59 -1.16
C LEU A 168 8.73 17.43 -0.93
N LEU A 169 9.46 18.54 -0.95
CA LEU A 169 10.86 18.55 -0.52
C LEU A 169 10.93 18.37 1.00
N THR A 170 11.44 17.22 1.45
CA THR A 170 11.28 16.71 2.81
C THR A 170 12.62 16.49 3.48
N ILE A 171 12.75 16.98 4.72
CA ILE A 171 13.82 16.57 5.64
C ILE A 171 13.20 15.63 6.67
N ASN A 172 13.72 14.40 6.75
CA ASN A 172 13.22 13.39 7.68
C ASN A 172 14.23 13.06 8.77
N LEU A 173 13.98 13.61 9.96
CA LEU A 173 14.76 13.42 11.18
C LEU A 173 13.99 12.60 12.23
N ARG A 174 13.08 11.72 11.80
CA ARG A 174 12.35 10.82 12.70
C ARG A 174 13.30 9.86 13.41
N ASP A 175 13.05 9.65 14.71
CA ASP A 175 13.75 8.66 15.54
C ASP A 175 15.28 8.75 15.44
N LYS A 176 15.80 9.98 15.57
CA LYS A 176 17.25 10.26 15.57
C LYS A 176 17.78 10.55 16.97
N GLY A 177 16.96 10.37 18.00
CA GLY A 177 17.34 10.63 19.40
C GLY A 177 17.64 12.10 19.70
N LEU A 178 17.17 13.04 18.86
CA LEU A 178 17.52 14.45 18.95
C LEU A 178 16.97 15.10 20.22
N THR A 179 17.81 15.86 20.93
CA THR A 179 17.39 16.72 22.05
C THR A 179 17.14 18.17 21.64
N SER A 180 17.64 18.57 20.48
CA SER A 180 17.46 19.89 19.85
C SER A 180 17.44 19.74 18.33
N VAL A 181 16.78 20.66 17.63
CA VAL A 181 16.78 20.69 16.16
C VAL A 181 18.15 21.15 15.66
N PRO A 182 18.81 20.40 14.76
CA PRO A 182 20.08 20.83 14.16
C PRO A 182 19.92 22.16 13.41
N ALA A 183 20.88 23.08 13.55
CA ALA A 183 20.81 24.39 12.93
C ALA A 183 20.81 24.31 11.38
N GLU A 184 21.44 23.25 10.86
CA GLU A 184 21.55 22.91 9.44
C GLU A 184 20.19 22.69 8.77
N VAL A 185 19.15 22.32 9.53
CA VAL A 185 17.78 22.23 9.01
C VAL A 185 17.33 23.57 8.42
N PHE A 186 17.68 24.68 9.08
CA PHE A 186 17.23 26.02 8.71
C PHE A 186 18.01 26.63 7.53
N ASP A 187 19.12 26.01 7.13
CA ASP A 187 19.86 26.38 5.92
C ASP A 187 19.09 25.98 4.65
N ASN A 188 18.22 24.96 4.74
CA ASN A 188 17.43 24.44 3.62
C ASN A 188 16.11 25.19 3.42
N ARG A 189 16.17 26.40 2.84
CA ARG A 189 15.02 27.32 2.68
C ARG A 189 13.88 26.80 1.81
N ASP A 190 14.15 25.80 0.97
CA ASP A 190 13.18 25.25 0.04
C ASP A 190 12.35 24.09 0.62
N VAL A 191 12.62 23.67 1.85
CA VAL A 191 11.94 22.54 2.51
C VAL A 191 10.44 22.82 2.64
N GLU A 192 9.65 21.87 2.17
CA GLU A 192 8.19 21.88 2.22
C GLU A 192 7.65 20.93 3.30
N CYS A 193 8.40 19.93 3.72
CA CYS A 193 8.03 19.00 4.78
C CYS A 193 9.18 18.79 5.78
N LEU A 194 8.91 18.98 7.07
CA LEU A 194 9.89 18.72 8.13
C LEU A 194 9.33 17.69 9.10
N VAL A 195 9.97 16.53 9.15
CA VAL A 195 9.61 15.43 10.06
C VAL A 195 10.64 15.38 11.20
N LEU A 196 10.16 15.66 12.40
CA LEU A 196 10.93 15.68 13.66
C LEU A 196 10.32 14.75 14.72
N SER A 197 9.41 13.86 14.30
CA SER A 197 8.67 12.95 15.16
C SER A 197 9.57 11.93 15.87
N GLU A 198 9.13 11.39 17.00
CA GLU A 198 9.81 10.33 17.77
C GLU A 198 11.22 10.74 18.24
N ASN A 199 11.35 11.97 18.74
CA ASN A 199 12.61 12.48 19.29
C ASN A 199 12.43 12.89 20.76
N ARG A 200 13.43 13.58 21.33
CA ARG A 200 13.44 14.08 22.71
C ARG A 200 13.50 15.62 22.74
N LEU A 201 12.91 16.27 21.75
CA LEU A 201 12.94 17.73 21.60
C LEU A 201 12.14 18.40 22.71
N LYS A 202 12.75 19.36 23.40
CA LYS A 202 12.09 20.17 24.45
C LYS A 202 11.50 21.47 23.92
N SER A 203 12.03 21.97 22.81
CA SER A 203 11.62 23.21 22.16
C SER A 203 12.00 23.18 20.68
N ILE A 204 11.28 23.95 19.87
CA ILE A 204 11.65 24.25 18.48
C ILE A 204 12.24 25.67 18.42
N PRO A 205 13.40 25.88 17.77
CA PRO A 205 14.02 27.19 17.63
C PRO A 205 13.16 28.19 16.82
N GLU A 206 13.29 29.50 17.09
CA GLU A 206 12.60 30.57 16.34
C GLU A 206 13.03 30.63 14.87
N GLU A 207 14.20 30.08 14.56
CA GLU A 207 14.73 29.88 13.21
C GLU A 207 13.79 29.06 12.33
N ILE A 208 12.81 28.31 12.86
CA ILE A 208 11.78 27.66 12.04
C ILE A 208 11.03 28.62 11.12
N GLY A 209 10.95 29.92 11.49
CA GLY A 209 10.40 30.97 10.63
C GLY A 209 11.18 31.18 9.34
N GLN A 210 12.38 30.61 9.20
CA GLN A 210 13.18 30.66 7.99
C GLN A 210 12.69 29.75 6.87
N LEU A 211 11.90 28.73 7.21
CA LEU A 211 11.38 27.71 6.28
C LEU A 211 10.10 28.19 5.60
N GLN A 212 10.21 29.22 4.78
CA GLN A 212 9.06 29.92 4.18
C GLN A 212 8.19 29.04 3.27
N LYS A 213 8.72 27.93 2.74
CA LYS A 213 7.97 26.98 1.89
C LYS A 213 7.31 25.83 2.67
N LEU A 214 7.42 25.80 3.99
CA LEU A 214 6.93 24.69 4.81
C LEU A 214 5.40 24.53 4.69
N ARG A 215 5.00 23.34 4.24
CA ARG A 215 3.61 22.90 4.07
C ARG A 215 3.19 21.86 5.11
N ARG A 216 4.15 21.06 5.60
CA ARG A 216 3.93 19.98 6.55
C ARG A 216 4.98 19.98 7.65
N LEU A 217 4.53 19.93 8.90
CA LEU A 217 5.39 19.87 10.08
C LEU A 217 4.92 18.72 10.99
N GLU A 218 5.79 17.72 11.17
CA GLU A 218 5.52 16.57 12.05
C GLU A 218 6.42 16.61 13.29
N LEU A 219 5.80 16.67 14.46
CA LEU A 219 6.44 16.79 15.77
C LEU A 219 5.89 15.77 16.78
N TYR A 220 5.22 14.72 16.29
CA TYR A 220 4.64 13.66 17.10
C TYR A 220 5.67 13.03 18.05
N ASN A 221 5.26 12.68 19.27
CA ASN A 221 6.08 11.97 20.25
C ASN A 221 7.41 12.68 20.55
N ASN A 222 7.31 13.80 21.24
CA ASN A 222 8.43 14.63 21.69
C ASN A 222 8.17 15.14 23.13
N LEU A 223 9.00 16.06 23.62
CA LEU A 223 8.91 16.63 24.98
C LEU A 223 8.60 18.15 24.94
N LEU A 224 7.93 18.62 23.88
CA LEU A 224 7.67 20.05 23.67
C LEU A 224 6.68 20.58 24.72
N THR A 225 7.05 21.67 25.40
CA THR A 225 6.17 22.39 26.33
C THR A 225 5.52 23.61 25.69
N GLN A 226 6.11 24.14 24.61
CA GLN A 226 5.62 25.27 23.85
C GLN A 226 6.06 25.19 22.38
N LEU A 227 5.36 25.93 21.52
CA LEU A 227 5.77 26.19 20.14
C LEU A 227 6.33 27.61 19.99
N PRO A 228 7.33 27.82 19.11
CA PRO A 228 7.91 29.14 18.87
C PRO A 228 6.94 30.09 18.18
N GLN A 229 7.08 31.39 18.44
CA GLN A 229 6.20 32.41 17.87
C GLN A 229 6.37 32.51 16.35
N ALA A 230 7.58 32.24 15.84
CA ALA A 230 7.90 32.26 14.42
C ALA A 230 7.01 31.35 13.55
N ILE A 231 6.38 30.30 14.09
CA ILE A 231 5.43 29.46 13.32
C ILE A 231 4.27 30.31 12.79
N THR A 232 3.84 31.34 13.54
CA THR A 232 2.76 32.25 13.14
C THR A 232 3.18 33.26 12.07
N THR A 233 4.48 33.35 11.78
CA THR A 233 5.06 34.23 10.76
C THR A 233 5.26 33.53 9.41
N LEU A 234 5.08 32.20 9.38
CA LEU A 234 5.14 31.44 8.14
C LEU A 234 4.05 31.92 7.15
N PRO A 235 4.30 31.85 5.83
CA PRO A 235 3.36 32.37 4.86
C PRO A 235 1.98 31.72 4.98
N ILE A 236 0.96 32.57 5.02
CA ILE A 236 -0.45 32.18 5.21
C ILE A 236 -0.96 31.16 4.18
N TYR A 237 -0.28 31.02 3.05
CA TYR A 237 -0.65 30.17 1.91
C TYR A 237 0.02 28.78 1.89
N ASN A 238 0.94 28.48 2.80
CA ASN A 238 1.78 27.27 2.69
C ASN A 238 1.43 26.16 3.69
N LEU A 239 1.40 26.43 4.99
CA LEU A 239 1.30 25.38 6.01
C LEU A 239 -0.12 24.77 6.06
N GLN A 240 -0.20 23.47 5.77
CA GLN A 240 -1.45 22.71 5.63
C GLN A 240 -1.59 21.59 6.66
N TYR A 241 -0.48 21.08 7.19
CA TYR A 241 -0.45 19.96 8.11
C TYR A 241 0.48 20.25 9.28
N ILE A 242 -0.03 20.10 10.50
CA ILE A 242 0.76 20.13 11.72
C ILE A 242 0.35 18.93 12.60
N ASP A 243 1.33 18.14 13.02
CA ASP A 243 1.16 17.12 14.05
C ASP A 243 2.04 17.41 15.27
N LEU A 244 1.41 17.62 16.42
CA LEU A 244 1.99 17.94 17.72
C LEU A 244 1.61 16.90 18.77
N SER A 245 1.10 15.75 18.33
CA SER A 245 0.57 14.72 19.22
C SER A 245 1.65 14.16 20.14
N ASP A 246 1.26 13.67 21.31
CA ASP A 246 2.15 13.04 22.28
C ASP A 246 3.32 13.95 22.69
N ASN A 247 2.98 15.14 23.19
CA ASN A 247 3.91 16.15 23.69
C ASN A 247 3.48 16.64 25.10
N LYS A 248 3.94 17.82 25.53
CA LYS A 248 3.63 18.45 26.82
C LYS A 248 3.12 19.88 26.64
N LEU A 249 2.44 20.18 25.52
CA LEU A 249 1.93 21.51 25.21
C LEU A 249 0.70 21.85 26.07
N GLU A 250 0.67 23.05 26.64
CA GLU A 250 -0.47 23.59 27.39
C GLU A 250 -1.38 24.48 26.53
N THR A 251 -0.82 25.15 25.51
CA THR A 251 -1.53 26.05 24.60
C THR A 251 -0.82 26.16 23.24
N LEU A 252 -1.44 26.83 22.28
CA LEU A 252 -0.85 27.23 20.99
C LEU A 252 -0.41 28.71 21.06
N PRO A 253 0.58 29.14 20.24
CA PRO A 253 1.10 30.51 20.27
C PRO A 253 0.08 31.52 19.76
N ASP A 254 0.17 32.76 20.25
CA ASP A 254 -0.75 33.85 19.89
C ASP A 254 -0.77 34.12 18.38
N GLY A 255 -1.96 34.24 17.79
CA GLY A 255 -2.09 34.48 16.35
C GLY A 255 -1.94 33.22 15.50
N PHE A 256 -2.07 32.02 16.08
CA PHE A 256 -2.11 30.75 15.37
C PHE A 256 -3.18 30.73 14.26
N SER A 257 -4.26 31.51 14.40
CA SER A 257 -5.31 31.66 13.39
C SER A 257 -4.86 32.26 12.05
N ARG A 258 -3.61 32.76 11.95
CA ARG A 258 -2.99 33.24 10.69
C ARG A 258 -2.70 32.13 9.69
N LEU A 259 -2.60 30.87 10.14
CA LEU A 259 -2.35 29.70 9.29
C LEU A 259 -3.61 29.29 8.51
N LYS A 260 -4.10 30.17 7.64
CA LYS A 260 -5.43 30.03 7.00
C LYS A 260 -5.59 28.82 6.09
N GLN A 261 -4.49 28.23 5.60
CA GLN A 261 -4.51 27.02 4.79
C GLN A 261 -4.39 25.73 5.59
N LEU A 262 -4.34 25.79 6.93
CA LEU A 262 -4.23 24.59 7.76
C LEU A 262 -5.47 23.71 7.58
N ARG A 263 -5.25 22.47 7.16
CA ARG A 263 -6.27 21.44 6.93
C ARG A 263 -6.25 20.36 7.99
N TYR A 264 -5.06 20.08 8.53
CA TYR A 264 -4.84 19.01 9.49
C TYR A 264 -4.13 19.55 10.72
N LEU A 265 -4.77 19.42 11.88
CA LEU A 265 -4.19 19.78 13.17
C LEU A 265 -4.34 18.61 14.14
N TYR A 266 -3.21 18.03 14.53
CA TYR A 266 -3.15 16.98 15.54
C TYR A 266 -2.45 17.51 16.80
N ILE A 267 -3.15 17.48 17.92
CA ILE A 267 -2.69 17.91 19.25
C ILE A 267 -3.03 16.85 20.31
N ARG A 268 -3.13 15.58 19.91
CA ARG A 268 -3.49 14.46 20.78
C ARG A 268 -2.53 14.33 21.97
N ASN A 269 -2.97 13.82 23.11
CA ASN A 269 -2.08 13.42 24.22
C ASN A 269 -1.10 14.54 24.64
N ASN A 270 -1.62 15.73 24.88
CA ASN A 270 -0.89 16.87 25.42
C ASN A 270 -1.48 17.23 26.80
N VAL A 271 -1.28 18.47 27.27
CA VAL A 271 -1.79 18.94 28.55
C VAL A 271 -2.72 20.16 28.39
N PHE A 272 -3.41 20.27 27.24
CA PHE A 272 -4.36 21.35 26.98
C PHE A 272 -5.57 21.25 27.93
N LYS A 273 -5.84 22.33 28.66
CA LYS A 273 -7.05 22.47 29.52
C LYS A 273 -8.22 23.09 28.76
N GLU A 274 -7.90 23.93 27.79
CA GLU A 274 -8.82 24.56 26.86
C GLU A 274 -8.15 24.70 25.49
N ILE A 275 -8.96 24.77 24.44
CA ILE A 275 -8.47 25.06 23.09
C ILE A 275 -8.67 26.55 22.82
N PRO A 276 -7.66 27.30 22.34
CA PRO A 276 -7.82 28.72 22.04
C PRO A 276 -8.94 28.98 21.02
N GLU A 277 -9.79 29.99 21.27
CA GLU A 277 -10.89 30.40 20.38
C GLU A 277 -10.43 30.74 18.96
N GLU A 278 -9.16 31.12 18.81
CA GLU A 278 -8.52 31.40 17.52
C GLU A 278 -8.51 30.20 16.56
N VAL A 279 -8.52 28.97 17.08
CA VAL A 279 -8.58 27.74 16.27
C VAL A 279 -9.89 27.68 15.48
N SER A 280 -10.98 28.20 16.05
CA SER A 280 -12.30 28.31 15.40
C SER A 280 -12.28 29.16 14.11
N SER A 281 -11.22 29.97 13.90
CA SER A 281 -11.06 30.83 12.72
C SER A 281 -10.30 30.18 11.56
N LEU A 282 -9.94 28.89 11.67
CA LEU A 282 -9.23 28.11 10.65
C LEU A 282 -10.22 27.43 9.69
N LEU A 283 -10.85 28.21 8.82
CA LEU A 283 -12.01 27.77 8.02
C LEU A 283 -11.73 26.61 7.04
N HIS A 284 -10.46 26.37 6.68
CA HIS A 284 -10.06 25.25 5.81
C HIS A 284 -9.73 23.97 6.59
N LEU A 285 -9.85 23.97 7.92
CA LEU A 285 -9.54 22.82 8.75
C LEU A 285 -10.53 21.70 8.46
N GLN A 286 -10.00 20.53 8.10
CA GLN A 286 -10.74 19.32 7.73
C GLN A 286 -10.67 18.28 8.85
N ILE A 287 -9.52 18.17 9.50
CA ILE A 287 -9.29 17.22 10.60
C ILE A 287 -8.74 17.97 11.82
N LEU A 288 -9.42 17.78 12.95
CA LEU A 288 -8.98 18.25 14.26
C LEU A 288 -8.89 17.07 15.23
N HIS A 289 -7.68 16.74 15.64
CA HIS A 289 -7.44 15.69 16.62
C HIS A 289 -6.94 16.27 17.94
N MET A 290 -7.75 16.16 18.99
CA MET A 290 -7.48 16.76 20.30
C MET A 290 -7.72 15.81 21.48
N GLY A 291 -7.98 14.53 21.21
CA GLY A 291 -8.15 13.52 22.26
C GLY A 291 -6.95 13.35 23.19
N GLY A 292 -7.18 12.81 24.39
CA GLY A 292 -6.13 12.58 25.40
C GLY A 292 -5.65 13.84 26.12
N ASN A 293 -6.41 14.93 26.03
CA ASN A 293 -6.14 16.18 26.74
C ASN A 293 -7.18 16.39 27.85
N PRO A 294 -6.83 17.03 28.99
CA PRO A 294 -7.76 17.31 30.09
C PRO A 294 -8.74 18.46 29.78
N LEU A 295 -9.41 18.39 28.63
CA LEU A 295 -10.34 19.38 28.11
C LEU A 295 -11.70 19.26 28.78
N LYS A 296 -12.23 20.38 29.27
CA LYS A 296 -13.56 20.45 29.92
C LYS A 296 -14.66 21.01 29.04
N CYS A 297 -14.30 21.83 28.05
CA CYS A 297 -15.23 22.44 27.11
C CYS A 297 -14.57 22.61 25.74
N LEU A 298 -15.40 22.72 24.70
CA LEU A 298 -14.98 23.13 23.36
C LEU A 298 -15.16 24.65 23.21
N PRO A 299 -14.41 25.29 22.30
CA PRO A 299 -14.63 26.68 21.94
C PRO A 299 -16.09 26.94 21.51
N ASP A 300 -16.67 28.06 21.92
CA ASP A 300 -18.05 28.43 21.60
C ASP A 300 -18.24 28.63 20.10
N LYS A 301 -17.20 29.14 19.42
CA LYS A 301 -17.22 29.40 17.97
C LYS A 301 -16.76 28.22 17.13
N ILE A 302 -16.56 27.02 17.69
CA ILE A 302 -16.09 25.85 16.92
C ILE A 302 -17.00 25.52 15.72
N SER A 303 -18.28 25.89 15.80
CA SER A 303 -19.25 25.74 14.72
C SER A 303 -18.93 26.54 13.45
N GLN A 304 -18.01 27.51 13.52
CA GLN A 304 -17.48 28.24 12.36
C GLN A 304 -16.61 27.37 11.44
N LEU A 305 -16.12 26.23 11.94
CA LEU A 305 -15.33 25.27 11.17
C LEU A 305 -16.22 24.44 10.23
N THR A 306 -16.87 25.09 9.28
CA THR A 306 -17.83 24.45 8.36
C THR A 306 -17.18 23.42 7.43
N GLY A 307 -15.86 23.51 7.22
CA GLY A 307 -15.07 22.55 6.45
C GLY A 307 -14.63 21.31 7.23
N LEU A 308 -14.88 21.25 8.54
CA LEU A 308 -14.41 20.17 9.41
C LEU A 308 -15.19 18.89 9.12
N THR A 309 -14.47 17.86 8.65
CA THR A 309 -15.02 16.55 8.32
C THR A 309 -14.75 15.53 9.41
N GLU A 310 -13.66 15.67 10.16
CA GLU A 310 -13.27 14.72 11.19
C GLU A 310 -12.89 15.41 12.50
N LEU A 311 -13.45 14.91 13.60
CA LEU A 311 -13.21 15.44 14.93
C LEU A 311 -12.92 14.29 15.91
N TYR A 312 -11.76 14.36 16.56
CA TYR A 312 -11.32 13.38 17.54
C TYR A 312 -11.15 14.03 18.91
N ILE A 313 -12.04 13.68 19.84
CA ILE A 313 -12.12 14.21 21.21
C ILE A 313 -12.15 13.08 22.25
N SER A 314 -11.62 11.91 21.90
CA SER A 314 -11.58 10.74 22.78
C SER A 314 -10.65 10.95 23.99
N ASN A 315 -10.90 10.31 25.13
CA ASN A 315 -10.10 10.41 26.36
C ASN A 315 -9.91 11.87 26.83
N CYS A 316 -10.99 12.66 26.85
CA CYS A 316 -10.98 14.02 27.39
C CYS A 316 -11.55 14.04 28.82
N GLN A 317 -11.88 15.24 29.35
CA GLN A 317 -12.44 15.41 30.69
C GLN A 317 -13.68 16.32 30.66
N PHE A 318 -14.53 16.16 29.65
CA PHE A 318 -15.74 16.96 29.52
C PHE A 318 -16.71 16.64 30.67
N ASP A 319 -17.28 17.67 31.30
CA ASP A 319 -18.23 17.46 32.40
C ASP A 319 -19.58 16.91 31.89
N GLU A 320 -19.96 17.26 30.65
CA GLU A 320 -21.16 16.79 29.94
C GLU A 320 -20.86 16.58 28.45
N PHE A 321 -21.81 16.03 27.70
CA PHE A 321 -21.68 15.93 26.24
C PHE A 321 -21.45 17.31 25.60
N PRO A 322 -20.38 17.50 24.80
CA PRO A 322 -20.04 18.80 24.22
C PRO A 322 -21.02 19.17 23.10
N ARG A 323 -22.10 19.89 23.46
CA ARG A 323 -23.20 20.27 22.54
C ARG A 323 -22.74 21.09 21.34
N GLN A 324 -21.60 21.77 21.44
CA GLN A 324 -20.99 22.52 20.35
C GLN A 324 -20.72 21.63 19.11
N VAL A 325 -20.43 20.34 19.30
CA VAL A 325 -20.22 19.37 18.21
C VAL A 325 -21.47 19.22 17.33
N LEU A 326 -22.65 19.34 17.92
CA LEU A 326 -23.95 19.17 17.24
C LEU A 326 -24.23 20.25 16.19
N GLN A 327 -23.43 21.33 16.18
CA GLN A 327 -23.54 22.42 15.22
C GLN A 327 -22.72 22.16 13.95
N LEU A 328 -21.82 21.17 13.96
CA LEU A 328 -20.91 20.84 12.85
C LEU A 328 -21.61 19.95 11.80
N LYS A 329 -22.55 20.53 11.05
CA LYS A 329 -23.37 19.77 10.08
C LYS A 329 -22.57 19.07 8.96
N GLY A 330 -21.37 19.53 8.66
CA GLY A 330 -20.46 18.94 7.66
C GLY A 330 -19.67 17.72 8.15
N LEU A 331 -19.76 17.40 9.44
CA LEU A 331 -18.95 16.36 10.08
C LEU A 331 -19.32 14.97 9.54
N LYS A 332 -18.29 14.20 9.19
CA LYS A 332 -18.40 12.81 8.71
C LYS A 332 -17.92 11.82 9.75
N MET A 333 -16.84 12.12 10.46
CA MET A 333 -16.26 11.22 11.45
C MET A 333 -16.22 11.90 12.82
N LEU A 334 -16.79 11.25 13.83
CA LEU A 334 -16.77 11.71 15.21
C LEU A 334 -16.25 10.61 16.13
N TYR A 335 -15.05 10.83 16.67
CA TYR A 335 -14.42 9.94 17.64
C TYR A 335 -14.40 10.57 19.01
N MET A 336 -15.26 10.11 19.90
CA MET A 336 -15.39 10.71 21.21
C MET A 336 -15.28 9.73 22.36
N GLY A 337 -14.85 8.48 22.16
CA GLY A 337 -14.78 7.49 23.24
C GLY A 337 -14.09 7.98 24.53
N ASN A 338 -14.65 7.66 25.70
CA ASN A 338 -14.22 8.15 27.01
C ASN A 338 -14.11 9.70 27.08
N TRP A 339 -15.08 10.42 26.51
CA TRP A 339 -15.04 11.90 26.48
C TRP A 339 -15.12 12.55 27.88
N ALA A 340 -15.82 11.91 28.82
CA ALA A 340 -16.04 12.45 30.17
C ALA A 340 -14.97 12.04 31.20
N GLY A 341 -13.99 11.24 30.77
CA GLY A 341 -13.01 10.59 31.65
C GLY A 341 -13.56 9.36 32.37
N ASP A 342 -12.63 8.59 32.95
CA ASP A 342 -12.87 7.24 33.44
C ASP A 342 -14.09 7.12 34.36
N GLY A 343 -15.03 6.25 33.99
CA GLY A 343 -16.10 5.78 34.85
C GLY A 343 -17.28 6.74 35.07
N LYS A 344 -17.33 7.90 34.39
CA LYS A 344 -18.48 8.82 34.46
C LYS A 344 -19.51 8.52 33.35
N PRO A 345 -20.69 7.97 33.67
CA PRO A 345 -21.74 7.76 32.67
C PRO A 345 -22.23 9.13 32.16
N SER A 346 -22.14 9.34 30.85
CA SER A 346 -22.57 10.58 30.20
C SER A 346 -23.63 10.28 29.15
N LEU A 347 -24.73 11.03 29.15
CA LEU A 347 -25.80 10.84 28.18
C LEU A 347 -25.45 11.49 26.84
N VAL A 348 -25.76 10.78 25.74
CA VAL A 348 -25.75 11.36 24.40
C VAL A 348 -27.09 12.08 24.18
N PRO A 349 -27.12 13.34 23.73
CA PRO A 349 -28.35 14.08 23.50
C PRO A 349 -29.08 13.64 22.23
N GLU A 350 -30.41 13.77 22.21
CA GLU A 350 -31.27 13.47 21.04
C GLU A 350 -30.88 14.27 19.78
N ASP A 351 -30.40 15.50 19.96
CA ASP A 351 -29.95 16.38 18.88
C ASP A 351 -28.75 15.83 18.08
N ILE A 352 -28.13 14.71 18.49
CA ILE A 352 -27.09 14.01 17.70
C ILE A 352 -27.57 13.66 16.29
N GLY A 353 -28.88 13.40 16.13
CA GLY A 353 -29.50 13.14 14.84
C GLY A 353 -29.38 14.29 13.82
N ARG A 354 -28.98 15.50 14.24
CA ARG A 354 -28.72 16.65 13.36
C ARG A 354 -27.50 16.45 12.45
N LEU A 355 -26.57 15.55 12.82
CA LEU A 355 -25.35 15.28 12.07
C LEU A 355 -25.61 14.31 10.90
N LYS A 356 -26.48 14.70 9.95
CA LYS A 356 -26.96 13.82 8.87
C LYS A 356 -25.87 13.29 7.93
N ASN A 357 -24.71 13.93 7.89
CA ASN A 357 -23.56 13.52 7.07
C ASN A 357 -22.61 12.56 7.78
N LEU A 358 -22.90 12.20 9.03
CA LEU A 358 -22.03 11.36 9.84
C LEU A 358 -21.99 9.93 9.28
N GLN A 359 -20.77 9.44 9.07
CA GLN A 359 -20.42 8.13 8.54
C GLN A 359 -19.77 7.24 9.61
N VAL A 360 -18.97 7.82 10.52
CA VAL A 360 -18.38 7.08 11.65
C VAL A 360 -18.73 7.78 12.95
N LEU A 361 -19.24 7.00 13.91
CA LEU A 361 -19.53 7.44 15.26
C LEU A 361 -18.89 6.46 16.25
N ASN A 362 -17.90 6.95 16.99
CA ASN A 362 -17.23 6.17 18.04
C ASN A 362 -17.51 6.76 19.43
N LEU A 363 -18.21 5.95 20.23
CA LEU A 363 -18.67 6.21 21.59
C LEU A 363 -18.14 5.13 22.56
N GLN A 364 -16.98 4.53 22.27
CA GLN A 364 -16.42 3.47 23.12
C GLN A 364 -16.10 3.99 24.54
N GLU A 365 -16.07 3.11 25.54
CA GLU A 365 -15.60 3.45 26.91
C GLU A 365 -16.28 4.68 27.52
N SER A 366 -17.58 4.86 27.26
CA SER A 366 -18.32 6.07 27.64
C SER A 366 -19.33 5.85 28.76
N GLY A 367 -19.36 4.63 29.31
CA GLY A 367 -20.28 4.24 30.38
C GLY A 367 -21.75 4.25 29.98
N LEU A 368 -22.05 4.12 28.68
CA LEU A 368 -23.41 4.20 28.15
C LEU A 368 -24.21 2.92 28.46
N GLU A 369 -25.47 3.12 28.86
CA GLU A 369 -26.45 2.05 29.07
C GLU A 369 -27.52 2.00 27.95
N SER A 370 -27.74 3.13 27.27
CA SER A 370 -28.73 3.29 26.19
C SER A 370 -28.24 4.30 25.13
N LEU A 371 -28.85 4.25 23.94
CA LEU A 371 -28.67 5.25 22.88
C LEU A 371 -29.96 6.07 22.69
N PRO A 372 -29.87 7.39 22.41
CA PRO A 372 -31.04 8.22 22.11
C PRO A 372 -31.64 7.90 20.74
N GLU A 373 -32.93 8.22 20.53
CA GLU A 373 -33.64 7.97 19.25
C GLU A 373 -32.94 8.65 18.06
N GLY A 374 -32.37 9.84 18.28
CA GLY A 374 -31.62 10.60 17.30
C GLY A 374 -30.48 9.85 16.62
N VAL A 375 -29.86 8.85 17.27
CA VAL A 375 -28.83 8.00 16.62
C VAL A 375 -29.44 7.21 15.46
N GLY A 376 -30.67 6.73 15.60
CA GLY A 376 -31.37 5.99 14.54
C GLY A 376 -31.66 6.84 13.30
N GLU A 377 -31.57 8.17 13.39
CA GLU A 377 -31.77 9.06 12.25
C GLU A 377 -30.50 9.29 11.40
N LEU A 378 -29.35 8.72 11.81
CA LEU A 378 -28.06 8.86 11.13
C LEU A 378 -27.93 7.87 9.97
N VAL A 379 -28.78 8.02 8.96
CA VAL A 379 -28.90 7.05 7.85
C VAL A 379 -27.63 6.92 6.99
N GLN A 380 -26.69 7.86 7.06
CA GLN A 380 -25.40 7.80 6.36
C GLN A 380 -24.32 7.05 7.16
N LEU A 381 -24.63 6.59 8.38
CA LEU A 381 -23.68 5.94 9.25
C LEU A 381 -23.26 4.58 8.70
N ILE A 382 -21.95 4.41 8.53
CA ILE A 382 -21.27 3.22 8.02
C ILE A 382 -20.65 2.44 9.17
N GLU A 383 -20.13 3.13 10.19
CA GLU A 383 -19.50 2.52 11.35
C GLU A 383 -20.05 3.11 12.65
N LEU A 384 -20.41 2.21 13.56
CA LEU A 384 -20.81 2.54 14.93
C LEU A 384 -19.99 1.72 15.90
N ASN A 385 -19.20 2.39 16.73
CA ASN A 385 -18.46 1.77 17.80
C ASN A 385 -19.03 2.17 19.16
N ILE A 386 -19.64 1.21 19.86
CA ILE A 386 -20.16 1.35 21.23
C ILE A 386 -19.53 0.31 22.16
N SER A 387 -18.31 -0.11 21.86
CA SER A 387 -17.57 -1.11 22.64
C SER A 387 -17.18 -0.59 24.03
N ASN A 388 -16.91 -1.48 24.97
CA ASN A 388 -16.52 -1.14 26.35
C ASN A 388 -17.54 -0.22 27.05
N ASN A 389 -18.82 -0.54 26.95
CA ASN A 389 -19.92 0.19 27.58
C ASN A 389 -20.73 -0.74 28.49
N ARG A 390 -21.92 -0.31 28.91
CA ARG A 390 -22.79 -1.04 29.86
C ARG A 390 -24.08 -1.53 29.21
N PHE A 391 -24.09 -1.75 27.90
CA PHE A 391 -25.29 -2.23 27.20
C PHE A 391 -25.62 -3.66 27.59
N THR A 392 -26.86 -3.92 27.99
CA THR A 392 -27.37 -5.26 28.32
C THR A 392 -28.05 -5.97 27.15
N SER A 393 -28.39 -5.21 26.11
CA SER A 393 -29.02 -5.66 24.86
C SER A 393 -28.58 -4.76 23.72
N VAL A 394 -28.68 -5.25 22.47
CA VAL A 394 -28.43 -4.44 21.28
C VAL A 394 -29.49 -3.33 21.18
N PRO A 395 -29.12 -2.03 21.12
CA PRO A 395 -30.08 -0.93 21.00
C PRO A 395 -30.97 -1.02 19.76
N GLU A 396 -32.26 -0.77 19.90
CA GLU A 396 -33.24 -0.86 18.80
C GLU A 396 -32.96 0.17 17.69
N GLN A 397 -32.39 1.32 18.03
CA GLN A 397 -32.04 2.40 17.11
C GLN A 397 -31.08 1.95 16.01
N ILE A 398 -30.24 0.95 16.28
CA ILE A 398 -29.30 0.36 15.30
C ILE A 398 -30.06 -0.21 14.10
N MET A 399 -31.29 -0.69 14.31
CA MET A 399 -32.11 -1.26 13.23
C MET A 399 -32.53 -0.24 12.16
N ASN A 400 -32.50 1.06 12.48
CA ASN A 400 -32.85 2.13 11.55
C ASN A 400 -31.66 2.56 10.66
N LEU A 401 -30.45 2.06 10.93
CA LEU A 401 -29.22 2.42 10.23
C LEU A 401 -29.05 1.59 8.94
N SER A 402 -29.58 2.10 7.83
CA SER A 402 -29.65 1.36 6.56
C SER A 402 -28.35 1.26 5.74
N ASN A 403 -27.28 1.95 6.16
CA ASN A 403 -25.97 1.93 5.49
C ASN A 403 -24.84 1.38 6.37
N ILE A 404 -25.17 0.89 7.57
CA ILE A 404 -24.17 0.38 8.51
C ILE A 404 -23.48 -0.87 7.93
N ARG A 405 -22.15 -0.86 8.00
CA ARG A 405 -21.27 -1.94 7.56
C ARG A 405 -20.45 -2.51 8.70
N GLN A 406 -20.08 -1.66 9.66
CA GLN A 406 -19.24 -2.04 10.78
C GLN A 406 -19.95 -1.69 12.09
N LEU A 407 -20.14 -2.70 12.94
CA LEU A 407 -20.78 -2.56 14.24
C LEU A 407 -19.91 -3.18 15.33
N HIS A 408 -19.39 -2.35 16.23
CA HIS A 408 -18.54 -2.80 17.33
C HIS A 408 -19.31 -2.72 18.66
N LEU A 409 -19.55 -3.89 19.25
CA LEU A 409 -20.32 -4.13 20.47
C LEU A 409 -19.47 -4.84 21.55
N SER A 410 -18.16 -4.99 21.35
CA SER A 410 -17.33 -5.79 22.25
C SER A 410 -17.24 -5.20 23.65
N TYR A 411 -16.91 -6.02 24.65
CA TYR A 411 -16.78 -5.60 26.05
C TYR A 411 -18.04 -4.90 26.60
N ASN A 412 -19.21 -5.50 26.38
CA ASN A 412 -20.48 -5.04 26.93
C ASN A 412 -21.11 -6.14 27.79
N SER A 413 -22.33 -5.91 28.28
CA SER A 413 -23.11 -6.88 29.06
C SER A 413 -24.24 -7.52 28.24
N ILE A 414 -24.08 -7.63 26.91
CA ILE A 414 -25.13 -8.13 26.01
C ILE A 414 -25.28 -9.64 26.19
N SER A 415 -26.46 -10.06 26.62
CA SER A 415 -26.74 -11.48 26.87
C SER A 415 -27.28 -12.23 25.64
N ARG A 416 -27.93 -11.52 24.70
CA ARG A 416 -28.58 -12.12 23.52
C ARG A 416 -28.63 -11.14 22.34
N LEU A 417 -28.44 -11.65 21.12
CA LEU A 417 -28.65 -10.88 19.89
C LEU A 417 -30.09 -11.03 19.37
N PRO A 418 -30.78 -9.94 18.99
CA PRO A 418 -32.12 -10.01 18.40
C PRO A 418 -32.09 -10.58 16.97
N LEU A 419 -33.04 -11.47 16.66
CA LEU A 419 -33.17 -12.10 15.33
C LEU A 419 -33.32 -11.07 14.19
N ILE A 420 -33.93 -9.92 14.48
CA ILE A 420 -34.21 -8.87 13.50
C ILE A 420 -32.90 -8.28 12.93
N LEU A 421 -31.78 -8.37 13.64
CA LEU A 421 -30.46 -7.99 13.11
C LEU A 421 -30.12 -8.70 11.80
N SER A 422 -30.67 -9.90 11.56
CA SER A 422 -30.45 -10.65 10.33
C SER A 422 -30.93 -9.92 9.06
N ARG A 423 -31.75 -8.87 9.22
CA ARG A 423 -32.28 -8.02 8.13
C ARG A 423 -31.31 -6.92 7.70
N MET A 424 -30.19 -6.73 8.41
CA MET A 424 -29.16 -5.77 8.05
C MET A 424 -28.24 -6.38 6.99
N ASP A 425 -28.60 -6.19 5.73
CA ASP A 425 -27.99 -6.82 4.55
C ASP A 425 -26.59 -6.30 4.20
N LYS A 426 -26.29 -5.04 4.55
CA LYS A 426 -25.00 -4.40 4.30
C LYS A 426 -23.96 -4.58 5.42
N LEU A 427 -24.30 -5.28 6.50
CA LEU A 427 -23.41 -5.44 7.66
C LEU A 427 -22.26 -6.42 7.33
N ASP A 428 -21.06 -5.87 7.15
CA ASP A 428 -19.84 -6.60 6.77
C ASP A 428 -19.11 -7.14 8.03
N VAL A 429 -19.02 -6.32 9.08
CA VAL A 429 -18.25 -6.61 10.31
C VAL A 429 -19.12 -6.37 11.54
N MET A 430 -19.23 -7.38 12.41
CA MET A 430 -19.87 -7.25 13.71
C MET A 430 -18.96 -7.83 14.80
N ASP A 431 -18.41 -6.98 15.65
CA ASP A 431 -17.59 -7.39 16.80
C ASP A 431 -18.44 -7.49 18.06
N ILE A 432 -18.52 -8.69 18.63
CA ILE A 432 -19.32 -9.01 19.81
C ILE A 432 -18.50 -9.68 20.92
N LYS A 433 -17.16 -9.61 20.83
CA LYS A 433 -16.26 -10.25 21.79
C LYS A 433 -16.52 -9.77 23.23
N ASP A 434 -16.20 -10.60 24.20
CA ASP A 434 -16.26 -10.24 25.62
C ASP A 434 -17.64 -9.72 26.06
N ASN A 435 -18.69 -10.40 25.57
CA ASN A 435 -20.07 -10.26 26.04
C ASN A 435 -20.56 -11.59 26.63
N PRO A 436 -21.42 -11.60 27.65
CA PRO A 436 -22.01 -12.81 28.24
C PRO A 436 -23.12 -13.41 27.35
N LEU A 437 -22.82 -13.64 26.06
CA LEU A 437 -23.79 -14.11 25.09
C LEU A 437 -24.21 -15.56 25.36
N THR A 438 -25.51 -15.74 25.53
CA THR A 438 -26.19 -17.04 25.61
C THR A 438 -26.83 -17.43 24.28
N TYR A 439 -26.95 -16.47 23.35
CA TYR A 439 -27.58 -16.66 22.05
C TYR A 439 -27.11 -15.57 21.06
N PRO A 440 -26.51 -15.91 19.91
CA PRO A 440 -26.21 -17.24 19.37
C PRO A 440 -25.22 -18.06 20.22
N PRO A 441 -25.13 -19.39 20.00
CA PRO A 441 -24.15 -20.24 20.67
C PRO A 441 -22.70 -19.77 20.46
N PRO A 442 -21.80 -19.95 21.46
CA PRO A 442 -20.41 -19.47 21.37
C PRO A 442 -19.64 -19.96 20.14
N ASP A 443 -19.87 -21.20 19.71
CA ASP A 443 -19.24 -21.83 18.54
C ASP A 443 -19.66 -21.18 17.21
N VAL A 444 -20.85 -20.55 17.16
CA VAL A 444 -21.29 -19.73 16.03
C VAL A 444 -20.61 -18.36 16.07
N CYS A 445 -20.50 -17.78 17.27
CA CYS A 445 -19.86 -16.49 17.47
C CYS A 445 -18.37 -16.49 17.08
N GLU A 446 -17.64 -17.59 17.33
CA GLU A 446 -16.23 -17.75 16.97
C GLU A 446 -15.98 -17.82 15.45
N LYS A 447 -16.98 -18.22 14.66
CA LYS A 447 -16.88 -18.35 13.19
C LYS A 447 -17.02 -17.01 12.44
N GLY A 448 -17.30 -15.92 13.15
CA GLY A 448 -17.35 -14.56 12.60
C GLY A 448 -18.73 -14.11 12.09
N THR A 449 -18.80 -12.87 11.61
CA THR A 449 -20.03 -12.14 11.27
C THR A 449 -20.98 -12.91 10.36
N ALA A 450 -20.46 -13.51 9.28
CA ALA A 450 -21.28 -14.22 8.29
C ALA A 450 -22.02 -15.41 8.91
N ALA A 451 -21.35 -16.21 9.74
CA ALA A 451 -21.93 -17.36 10.41
C ALA A 451 -23.02 -16.94 11.41
N ILE A 452 -22.80 -15.85 12.15
CA ILE A 452 -23.79 -15.28 13.06
C ILE A 452 -25.03 -14.83 12.30
N MET A 453 -24.85 -14.09 11.21
CA MET A 453 -25.96 -13.58 10.39
C MET A 453 -26.74 -14.71 9.73
N ASP A 454 -26.07 -15.76 9.25
CA ASP A 454 -26.73 -16.94 8.67
C ASP A 454 -27.49 -17.74 9.72
N PHE A 455 -26.94 -17.87 10.94
CA PHE A 455 -27.64 -18.50 12.05
C PHE A 455 -28.91 -17.72 12.41
N LEU A 456 -28.82 -16.39 12.55
CA LEU A 456 -29.98 -15.54 12.86
C LEU A 456 -31.02 -15.58 11.74
N ARG A 457 -30.61 -15.54 10.46
CA ARG A 457 -31.50 -15.71 9.30
C ARG A 457 -32.20 -17.07 9.33
N THR A 458 -31.47 -18.14 9.61
CA THR A 458 -32.01 -19.50 9.67
C THR A 458 -33.02 -19.66 10.80
N GLU A 459 -32.73 -19.13 11.98
CA GLU A 459 -33.62 -19.18 13.14
C GLU A 459 -34.85 -18.27 12.97
N LEU A 460 -34.70 -17.12 12.31
CA LEU A 460 -35.83 -16.28 11.92
C LEU A 460 -36.75 -17.02 10.93
N LYS A 461 -36.18 -17.62 9.87
CA LYS A 461 -36.93 -18.45 8.91
C LYS A 461 -37.62 -19.63 9.57
N LYS A 462 -36.97 -20.37 10.48
CA LYS A 462 -37.60 -21.47 11.23
C LYS A 462 -38.76 -20.99 12.10
N LYS A 463 -38.65 -19.79 12.68
CA LYS A 463 -39.71 -19.20 13.51
C LYS A 463 -40.89 -18.78 12.63
N GLU A 464 -40.63 -18.18 11.48
CA GLU A 464 -41.63 -17.83 10.47
C GLU A 464 -42.30 -19.09 9.89
N ASP A 465 -41.52 -20.11 9.50
CA ASP A 465 -41.99 -21.42 9.01
C ASP A 465 -42.81 -22.18 10.04
N LYS A 466 -42.44 -22.14 11.33
CA LYS A 466 -43.18 -22.83 12.39
C LYS A 466 -44.55 -22.20 12.63
N GLU A 467 -44.66 -20.88 12.55
CA GLU A 467 -45.94 -20.18 12.65
C GLU A 467 -46.76 -20.32 11.36
N LEU A 468 -46.13 -20.26 10.18
CA LEU A 468 -46.76 -20.53 8.89
C LEU A 468 -47.29 -21.97 8.80
N ARG A 469 -46.51 -22.99 9.19
CA ARG A 469 -46.93 -24.40 9.21
C ARG A 469 -48.11 -24.64 10.16
N LYS A 470 -48.19 -23.93 11.29
CA LYS A 470 -49.38 -23.95 12.17
C LYS A 470 -50.60 -23.35 11.48
N LEU A 471 -50.43 -22.24 10.76
CA LEU A 471 -51.50 -21.57 10.01
C LEU A 471 -51.99 -22.43 8.84
N PHE A 472 -51.09 -23.07 8.08
CA PHE A 472 -51.45 -24.03 7.04
C PHE A 472 -52.16 -25.27 7.60
N SER A 473 -51.70 -25.78 8.75
CA SER A 473 -52.38 -26.88 9.43
C SER A 473 -53.79 -26.49 9.87
N ARG A 474 -54.01 -25.25 10.34
CA ARG A 474 -55.35 -24.73 10.64
C ARG A 474 -56.21 -24.52 9.39
N PHE A 475 -55.64 -24.00 8.31
CA PHE A 475 -56.37 -23.81 7.06
C PHE A 475 -56.80 -25.13 6.45
N SER A 476 -55.88 -26.08 6.35
CA SER A 476 -56.18 -27.42 5.85
C SER A 476 -57.25 -28.15 6.68
N GLN A 477 -57.38 -27.87 7.99
CA GLN A 477 -58.47 -28.40 8.82
C GLN A 477 -59.86 -27.91 8.41
N ASN A 478 -59.94 -26.73 7.78
CA ASN A 478 -61.19 -26.10 7.31
C ASN A 478 -61.58 -26.54 5.88
N VAL A 479 -60.70 -27.25 5.19
CA VAL A 479 -61.01 -27.94 3.93
C VAL A 479 -61.56 -29.32 4.28
N THR A 480 -62.82 -29.56 3.95
CA THR A 480 -63.57 -30.74 4.41
C THR A 480 -63.92 -31.70 3.30
N GLU A 481 -63.89 -31.25 2.05
CA GLU A 481 -64.36 -32.01 0.90
C GLU A 481 -63.25 -32.15 -0.15
N THR A 482 -63.22 -33.28 -0.86
CA THR A 482 -62.14 -33.58 -1.83
C THR A 482 -62.16 -32.62 -3.03
N HIS A 483 -63.34 -32.16 -3.45
CA HIS A 483 -63.45 -31.21 -4.55
C HIS A 483 -62.87 -29.83 -4.18
N GLU A 484 -62.98 -29.39 -2.92
CA GLU A 484 -62.33 -28.15 -2.45
C GLU A 484 -60.79 -28.23 -2.57
N VAL A 485 -60.21 -29.43 -2.51
CA VAL A 485 -58.76 -29.66 -2.69
C VAL A 485 -58.38 -29.58 -4.17
N GLU A 486 -59.22 -30.13 -5.05
CA GLU A 486 -59.04 -30.06 -6.52
C GLU A 486 -59.17 -28.63 -7.01
N ASP A 487 -60.18 -27.92 -6.50
CA ASP A 487 -60.42 -26.50 -6.71
C ASP A 487 -59.21 -25.68 -6.22
N LEU A 488 -58.76 -25.90 -4.98
CA LEU A 488 -57.59 -25.23 -4.43
C LEU A 488 -56.32 -25.47 -5.28
N ALA A 489 -56.11 -26.69 -5.76
CA ALA A 489 -54.95 -27.01 -6.57
C ALA A 489 -55.02 -26.40 -7.98
N GLY A 490 -56.22 -26.36 -8.57
CA GLY A 490 -56.46 -25.71 -9.86
C GLY A 490 -56.30 -24.20 -9.79
N ALA A 491 -56.77 -23.56 -8.71
CA ALA A 491 -56.61 -22.12 -8.50
C ALA A 491 -55.14 -21.72 -8.31
N LEU A 492 -54.35 -22.56 -7.63
CA LEU A 492 -52.91 -22.33 -7.43
C LEU A 492 -52.05 -22.83 -8.61
N GLY A 493 -52.66 -23.24 -9.73
CA GLY A 493 -51.97 -23.52 -10.98
C GLY A 493 -51.20 -24.85 -11.03
N LEU A 494 -51.48 -25.80 -10.14
CA LEU A 494 -50.86 -27.12 -10.16
C LEU A 494 -51.39 -27.95 -11.33
N SER A 495 -50.50 -28.70 -12.00
CA SER A 495 -50.89 -29.56 -13.11
C SER A 495 -51.74 -30.75 -12.65
N VAL A 496 -52.56 -31.29 -13.56
CA VAL A 496 -53.41 -32.48 -13.29
C VAL A 496 -52.57 -33.68 -12.85
N GLU A 497 -51.34 -33.81 -13.35
CA GLU A 497 -50.40 -34.86 -12.98
C GLU A 497 -49.88 -34.68 -11.55
N GLU A 498 -49.59 -33.45 -11.13
CA GLU A 498 -49.17 -33.12 -9.77
C GLU A 498 -50.30 -33.30 -8.76
N VAL A 499 -51.53 -32.91 -9.12
CA VAL A 499 -52.72 -33.15 -8.30
C VAL A 499 -52.96 -34.65 -8.14
N ASN A 500 -52.84 -35.43 -9.22
CA ASN A 500 -52.94 -36.88 -9.15
C ASN A 500 -51.88 -37.51 -8.24
N ILE A 501 -50.63 -37.04 -8.28
CA ILE A 501 -49.57 -37.50 -7.37
C ILE A 501 -49.98 -37.25 -5.91
N ILE A 502 -50.53 -36.08 -5.59
CA ILE A 502 -51.00 -35.74 -4.24
C ILE A 502 -52.24 -36.56 -3.84
N GLN A 503 -53.08 -36.97 -4.81
CA GLN A 503 -54.33 -37.69 -4.61
C GLN A 503 -54.25 -39.24 -4.71
N THR A 504 -53.14 -39.80 -5.19
CA THR A 504 -53.01 -41.23 -5.56
C THR A 504 -53.31 -42.27 -4.47
N SER A 505 -53.45 -41.89 -3.20
CA SER A 505 -54.03 -42.76 -2.18
C SER A 505 -55.47 -42.33 -1.88
N LYS A 506 -56.47 -43.11 -2.35
CA LYS A 506 -57.90 -42.94 -1.99
C LYS A 506 -58.20 -43.03 -0.48
N THR A 507 -57.17 -43.22 0.36
CA THR A 507 -57.25 -43.40 1.81
C THR A 507 -56.79 -42.18 2.62
N GLN A 508 -56.31 -41.08 2.00
CA GLN A 508 -55.90 -39.88 2.73
C GLN A 508 -57.06 -38.88 2.89
N MET A 509 -57.17 -38.27 4.07
CA MET A 509 -58.21 -37.27 4.35
C MET A 509 -57.98 -35.97 3.56
N PRO A 510 -59.05 -35.27 3.09
CA PRO A 510 -58.95 -34.02 2.33
C PRO A 510 -58.04 -32.97 2.97
N ARG A 511 -58.07 -32.87 4.31
CA ARG A 511 -57.18 -32.00 5.10
C ARG A 511 -55.69 -32.25 4.83
N SER A 512 -55.29 -33.51 4.80
CA SER A 512 -53.88 -33.85 4.57
C SER A 512 -53.45 -33.54 3.14
N GLN A 513 -54.38 -33.58 2.19
CA GLN A 513 -54.12 -33.29 0.77
C GLN A 513 -54.05 -31.77 0.53
N ALA A 514 -54.99 -30.99 1.08
CA ALA A 514 -54.94 -29.53 1.07
C ALA A 514 -53.63 -28.99 1.67
N PHE A 515 -53.17 -29.58 2.79
CA PHE A 515 -51.91 -29.21 3.42
C PHE A 515 -50.70 -29.46 2.50
N LYS A 516 -50.70 -30.57 1.75
CA LYS A 516 -49.63 -30.89 0.78
C LYS A 516 -49.65 -29.98 -0.44
N VAL A 517 -50.83 -29.65 -0.95
CA VAL A 517 -51.03 -28.68 -2.04
C VAL A 517 -50.44 -27.31 -1.66
N LEU A 518 -50.72 -26.83 -0.45
CA LEU A 518 -50.23 -25.54 0.03
C LEU A 518 -48.71 -25.53 0.30
N LEU A 519 -48.16 -26.63 0.82
CA LEU A 519 -46.70 -26.79 0.95
C LEU A 519 -46.01 -26.78 -0.40
N LYS A 520 -46.58 -27.49 -1.39
CA LYS A 520 -46.01 -27.57 -2.72
C LYS A 520 -46.03 -26.22 -3.45
N TRP A 521 -47.14 -25.48 -3.33
CA TRP A 521 -47.25 -24.11 -3.84
C TRP A 521 -46.15 -23.19 -3.28
N MET A 522 -45.86 -23.28 -1.98
CA MET A 522 -44.76 -22.53 -1.37
C MET A 522 -43.36 -22.95 -1.82
N GLU A 523 -43.18 -24.22 -2.18
CA GLU A 523 -41.91 -24.68 -2.74
C GLU A 523 -41.69 -24.17 -4.17
N THR A 524 -42.77 -23.85 -4.89
CA THR A 524 -42.74 -23.44 -6.30
C THR A 524 -42.82 -21.92 -6.50
N ASP A 525 -43.45 -21.17 -5.60
CA ASP A 525 -43.52 -19.70 -5.65
C ASP A 525 -42.75 -19.07 -4.48
N SER A 526 -41.71 -18.30 -4.80
CA SER A 526 -40.82 -17.64 -3.84
C SER A 526 -41.48 -16.52 -3.02
N GLU A 527 -42.63 -16.00 -3.46
CA GLU A 527 -43.41 -14.98 -2.74
C GLU A 527 -44.65 -15.56 -2.03
N ALA A 528 -44.84 -16.87 -2.08
CA ALA A 528 -45.97 -17.54 -1.46
C ALA A 528 -45.99 -17.33 0.06
N SER A 529 -47.10 -16.80 0.56
CA SER A 529 -47.34 -16.61 1.99
C SER A 529 -48.82 -16.73 2.32
N MET A 530 -49.12 -17.01 3.60
CA MET A 530 -50.51 -17.01 4.09
C MET A 530 -51.21 -15.65 3.95
N ASP A 531 -50.46 -14.56 3.72
CA ASP A 531 -51.01 -13.23 3.51
C ASP A 531 -51.49 -12.99 2.07
N LYS A 532 -50.88 -13.69 1.10
CA LYS A 532 -51.18 -13.58 -0.34
C LYS A 532 -52.29 -14.55 -0.78
N LEU A 533 -52.41 -15.70 -0.13
CA LEU A 533 -53.37 -16.77 -0.45
C LEU A 533 -54.84 -16.30 -0.61
N PRO A 534 -55.41 -15.43 0.26
CA PRO A 534 -56.80 -15.00 0.10
C PRO A 534 -57.03 -14.13 -1.15
N GLN A 535 -56.02 -13.37 -1.58
CA GLN A 535 -56.11 -12.56 -2.78
C GLN A 535 -56.09 -13.44 -4.02
N GLU A 536 -55.13 -14.37 -4.10
CA GLU A 536 -55.01 -15.29 -5.25
C GLU A 536 -56.28 -16.15 -5.42
N LEU A 537 -56.84 -16.67 -4.32
CA LEU A 537 -58.08 -17.42 -4.38
C LEU A 537 -59.28 -16.57 -4.86
N ARG A 538 -59.33 -15.29 -4.52
CA ARG A 538 -60.37 -14.37 -5.02
C ARG A 538 -60.21 -14.09 -6.50
N GLU A 539 -58.99 -13.88 -6.97
CA GLU A 539 -58.68 -13.66 -8.38
C GLU A 539 -59.07 -14.89 -9.24
N CYS A 540 -58.95 -16.10 -8.69
CA CYS A 540 -59.40 -17.35 -9.30
C CYS A 540 -60.91 -17.65 -9.10
N GLY A 541 -61.69 -16.72 -8.54
CA GLY A 541 -63.14 -16.87 -8.34
C GLY A 541 -63.56 -17.74 -7.14
N MET A 542 -62.61 -18.16 -6.30
CA MET A 542 -62.84 -19.04 -5.13
C MET A 542 -63.13 -18.25 -3.85
N ASN A 543 -64.16 -17.41 -3.90
CA ASN A 543 -64.49 -16.46 -2.84
C ASN A 543 -64.74 -17.11 -1.47
N GLN A 544 -65.32 -18.31 -1.42
CA GLN A 544 -65.61 -19.01 -0.16
C GLN A 544 -64.35 -19.54 0.53
N LEU A 545 -63.39 -20.09 -0.23
CA LEU A 545 -62.09 -20.55 0.30
C LEU A 545 -61.24 -19.35 0.72
N ALA A 546 -61.30 -18.24 -0.04
CA ALA A 546 -60.64 -16.99 0.34
C ALA A 546 -61.16 -16.41 1.65
N GLU A 547 -62.48 -16.37 1.86
CA GLU A 547 -63.06 -15.93 3.14
C GLU A 547 -62.67 -16.85 4.31
N LYS A 548 -62.60 -18.17 4.07
CA LYS A 548 -62.11 -19.12 5.08
C LYS A 548 -60.65 -18.81 5.44
N ALA A 549 -59.80 -18.48 4.47
CA ALA A 549 -58.40 -18.09 4.68
C ALA A 549 -58.26 -16.81 5.52
N ASP A 550 -59.04 -15.76 5.20
CA ASP A 550 -59.04 -14.49 5.94
C ASP A 550 -59.40 -14.69 7.42
N ARG A 551 -60.39 -15.54 7.70
CA ARG A 551 -60.86 -15.81 9.08
C ARG A 551 -59.81 -16.50 9.95
N ILE A 552 -58.96 -17.34 9.37
CA ILE A 552 -57.87 -18.01 10.10
C ILE A 552 -56.76 -17.03 10.46
N LYS A 553 -56.49 -16.05 9.59
CA LYS A 553 -55.55 -14.96 9.85
C LYS A 553 -56.04 -14.02 10.96
N ALA A 554 -57.36 -13.83 11.07
CA ALA A 554 -57.96 -12.90 12.03
C ALA A 554 -58.02 -13.39 13.50
N GLN A 555 -57.68 -14.65 13.82
CA GLN A 555 -57.75 -15.18 15.20
C GLN A 555 -56.38 -15.22 15.90
N PRO A 556 -56.11 -14.37 16.91
CA PRO A 556 -54.88 -14.45 17.70
C PRO A 556 -54.95 -15.59 18.74
N VAL A 557 -53.82 -16.28 18.94
CA VAL A 557 -53.67 -17.39 19.92
C VAL A 557 -53.82 -16.86 21.35
N LYS A 558 -54.93 -17.16 22.04
CA LYS A 558 -55.12 -16.85 23.47
C LYS A 558 -54.27 -17.78 24.36
N ARG A 559 -53.49 -17.22 25.29
CA ARG A 559 -52.91 -17.92 26.45
C ARG A 559 -53.97 -18.10 27.55
N PRO A 560 -53.99 -19.19 28.34
CA PRO A 560 -54.84 -19.28 29.52
C PRO A 560 -54.23 -18.54 30.71
N ALA A 561 -55.09 -17.82 31.45
CA ALA A 561 -54.78 -17.08 32.67
C ALA A 561 -55.17 -17.88 33.93
N ASP A 562 -54.54 -17.50 35.05
CA ASP A 562 -54.75 -17.95 36.43
C ASP A 562 -56.21 -18.05 36.88
N THR A 563 -56.50 -19.03 37.75
CA THR A 563 -57.40 -18.84 38.90
C THR A 563 -57.01 -19.77 40.06
N SER A 564 -56.95 -19.16 41.24
CA SER A 564 -56.66 -19.71 42.57
C SER A 564 -57.91 -20.21 43.31
N GLY A 565 -57.77 -21.24 44.16
CA GLY A 565 -58.68 -21.53 45.28
C GLY A 565 -58.76 -23.02 45.70
N GLY A 566 -58.08 -23.42 46.79
CA GLY A 566 -58.21 -24.76 47.44
C GLY A 566 -59.28 -24.78 48.56
N PRO A 567 -59.20 -25.65 49.62
CA PRO A 567 -58.78 -27.07 49.80
C PRO A 567 -59.93 -27.88 50.53
N PRO A 568 -59.78 -28.96 51.36
CA PRO A 568 -58.66 -29.87 51.71
C PRO A 568 -59.00 -31.40 51.77
N ALA A 569 -57.98 -32.29 51.86
CA ALA A 569 -57.89 -33.37 52.89
C ALA A 569 -56.75 -34.42 52.66
N LYS A 570 -55.95 -34.57 53.74
CA LYS A 570 -55.31 -35.80 54.30
C LYS A 570 -54.04 -36.45 53.66
N ARG A 571 -52.95 -36.26 54.42
CA ARG A 571 -51.71 -37.04 54.70
C ARG A 571 -51.92 -38.58 54.89
N PRO A 572 -50.86 -39.44 55.07
CA PRO A 572 -49.44 -39.17 55.44
C PRO A 572 -48.29 -39.99 54.79
N ALA A 573 -47.05 -39.47 54.99
CA ALA A 573 -45.74 -40.08 55.36
C ALA A 573 -45.15 -41.29 54.58
N ALA A 574 -43.84 -41.54 54.47
CA ALA A 574 -42.62 -41.11 55.18
C ALA A 574 -41.39 -41.19 54.22
N GLY A 575 -40.38 -40.31 54.30
CA GLY A 575 -39.07 -40.55 54.97
C GLY A 575 -37.97 -40.88 53.94
N GLY A 576 -36.74 -40.39 53.94
CA GLY A 576 -36.00 -39.46 54.79
C GLY A 576 -34.54 -39.28 54.26
N SER A 577 -33.95 -38.13 54.60
CA SER A 577 -32.51 -37.79 54.86
C SER A 577 -31.40 -38.28 53.89
N SER A 578 -30.65 -37.39 53.24
CA SER A 578 -29.50 -36.57 53.73
C SER A 578 -28.14 -37.23 53.50
N GLY A 579 -27.18 -36.47 52.96
CA GLY A 579 -25.76 -36.85 52.90
C GLY A 579 -24.93 -35.85 52.09
N GLU A 580 -24.47 -34.79 52.74
CA GLU A 580 -23.37 -33.93 52.28
C GLU A 580 -22.02 -34.66 52.39
N GLY A 581 -21.01 -34.24 51.62
CA GLY A 581 -19.62 -34.69 51.82
C GLY A 581 -18.62 -34.37 50.70
N HIS A 582 -18.11 -33.14 50.73
CA HIS A 582 -16.76 -32.64 50.40
C HIS A 582 -15.70 -33.38 49.52
N GLN A 583 -15.02 -32.50 48.76
CA GLN A 583 -13.55 -32.34 48.58
C GLN A 583 -12.80 -32.95 47.38
N GLU A 584 -12.44 -32.03 46.47
CA GLU A 584 -11.09 -31.61 46.04
C GLU A 584 -10.03 -32.59 45.51
N ASP A 585 -9.56 -32.22 44.31
CA ASP A 585 -8.17 -32.23 43.79
C ASP A 585 -7.38 -33.54 43.60
N LYS A 586 -7.02 -33.79 42.33
CA LYS A 586 -5.61 -33.64 41.87
C LYS A 586 -5.40 -33.81 40.37
N LEU A 587 -4.55 -32.93 39.83
CA LEU A 587 -3.89 -32.98 38.53
C LEU A 587 -2.92 -34.18 38.36
N ALA A 588 -2.76 -34.61 37.10
CA ALA A 588 -1.50 -34.70 36.33
C ALA A 588 -1.19 -36.04 35.63
N GLN A 589 -1.25 -35.96 34.29
CA GLN A 589 -0.20 -36.31 33.30
C GLN A 589 0.12 -37.77 32.89
N LEU A 590 -0.03 -37.97 31.56
CA LEU A 590 0.91 -38.57 30.59
C LEU A 590 1.24 -40.08 30.66
N ARG A 591 0.78 -40.85 29.66
CA ARG A 591 1.60 -41.29 28.48
C ARG A 591 0.89 -42.31 27.58
N VAL A 592 0.93 -42.00 26.28
CA VAL A 592 1.32 -42.83 25.11
C VAL A 592 0.73 -44.25 24.97
N GLY A 593 0.05 -44.48 23.84
CA GLY A 593 -0.19 -45.81 23.29
C GLY A 593 -1.02 -45.78 22.00
N GLN A 594 -0.36 -45.76 20.85
CA GLN A 594 -0.92 -45.86 19.50
C GLN A 594 -1.89 -47.05 19.32
N LYS A 595 -2.93 -46.86 18.48
CA LYS A 595 -3.26 -47.84 17.42
C LYS A 595 -4.13 -47.24 16.32
N SER A 596 -3.63 -47.43 15.11
CA SER A 596 -4.19 -47.19 13.79
C SER A 596 -5.36 -48.12 13.42
N ARG A 597 -6.35 -47.59 12.70
CA ARG A 597 -7.08 -48.18 11.53
C ARG A 597 -8.23 -47.21 11.17
N SER A 598 -8.05 -46.36 10.16
CA SER A 598 -8.37 -46.58 8.73
C SER A 598 -9.85 -46.38 8.39
N GLN A 599 -10.12 -45.21 7.80
CA GLN A 599 -11.02 -44.87 6.69
C GLN A 599 -12.44 -45.46 6.61
N ASP A 600 -13.41 -44.55 6.67
CA ASP A 600 -14.41 -44.25 5.63
C ASP A 600 -14.74 -42.74 5.83
N GLY A 601 -14.50 -41.82 4.90
CA GLY A 601 -15.13 -41.74 3.58
C GLY A 601 -16.04 -40.50 3.56
N ALA A 602 -15.45 -39.30 3.63
CA ALA A 602 -16.16 -38.03 3.40
C ALA A 602 -15.29 -37.18 2.46
N GLU A 603 -15.75 -37.02 1.23
CA GLU A 603 -15.12 -36.19 0.20
C GLU A 603 -15.03 -34.74 0.68
N HIS A 604 -13.81 -34.25 0.86
CA HIS A 604 -13.52 -32.83 0.97
C HIS A 604 -13.57 -32.22 -0.44
N PRO A 605 -14.11 -30.99 -0.62
CA PRO A 605 -14.01 -30.31 -1.90
C PRO A 605 -12.53 -30.04 -2.22
N VAL A 606 -12.04 -30.65 -3.29
CA VAL A 606 -10.63 -30.55 -3.72
C VAL A 606 -10.34 -29.10 -4.13
N ALA A 607 -9.51 -28.40 -3.36
CA ALA A 607 -9.06 -27.05 -3.69
C ALA A 607 -8.26 -27.08 -5.00
N LYS A 608 -8.59 -26.22 -5.96
CA LYS A 608 -7.89 -26.14 -7.25
C LYS A 608 -6.62 -25.28 -7.08
N SER A 609 -5.46 -25.90 -6.85
CA SER A 609 -4.19 -25.21 -6.55
C SER A 609 -3.30 -24.98 -7.79
N VAL A 610 -2.71 -23.79 -7.90
CA VAL A 610 -1.84 -23.37 -9.02
C VAL A 610 -0.53 -22.82 -8.48
N LEU A 611 0.61 -23.21 -9.04
CA LEU A 611 1.93 -22.67 -8.71
C LEU A 611 2.44 -21.77 -9.83
N MET A 612 2.81 -20.54 -9.51
CA MET A 612 3.52 -19.61 -10.39
C MET A 612 5.01 -19.62 -10.05
N VAL A 613 5.84 -20.03 -11.00
CA VAL A 613 7.29 -20.16 -10.81
C VAL A 613 7.95 -18.85 -11.23
N ASN A 614 8.44 -18.10 -10.24
CA ASN A 614 9.03 -16.77 -10.42
C ASN A 614 10.36 -16.67 -9.65
N HIS A 615 11.29 -15.87 -10.17
CA HIS A 615 12.47 -15.45 -9.40
C HIS A 615 12.14 -14.35 -8.41
N GLU A 616 11.12 -13.54 -8.72
CA GLU A 616 10.65 -12.39 -7.96
C GLU A 616 9.11 -12.37 -8.01
N TYR A 617 8.44 -12.14 -6.88
CA TYR A 617 6.97 -12.16 -6.80
C TYR A 617 6.34 -10.78 -6.97
N GLY A 618 6.94 -9.79 -6.32
CA GLY A 618 6.84 -8.38 -6.66
C GLY A 618 8.27 -7.87 -6.80
N THR A 619 8.50 -6.94 -7.71
CA THR A 619 9.54 -5.95 -7.44
C THR A 619 9.06 -4.61 -7.94
N PHE A 620 9.32 -3.63 -7.07
CA PHE A 620 9.51 -2.19 -7.20
C PHE A 620 9.97 -1.58 -8.53
N HIS A 621 10.06 -2.31 -9.64
CA HIS A 621 10.89 -1.92 -10.78
C HIS A 621 10.28 -2.15 -12.17
N GLY A 622 9.06 -2.70 -12.26
CA GLY A 622 8.31 -2.88 -13.51
C GLY A 622 8.90 -3.96 -14.46
N GLY A 623 8.05 -4.85 -14.99
CA GLY A 623 8.46 -5.95 -15.89
C GLY A 623 7.47 -7.12 -15.91
N PRO A 624 7.86 -8.33 -16.37
CA PRO A 624 7.02 -9.55 -16.43
C PRO A 624 6.30 -9.91 -15.11
N SER A 625 6.84 -9.43 -13.99
CA SER A 625 6.27 -9.49 -12.64
C SER A 625 4.88 -8.84 -12.52
N THR A 626 4.57 -7.80 -13.29
CA THR A 626 3.25 -7.15 -13.28
C THR A 626 2.17 -8.03 -13.90
N THR A 627 2.49 -8.75 -14.99
CA THR A 627 1.61 -9.76 -15.57
C THR A 627 1.42 -10.94 -14.62
N ASN A 628 2.45 -11.33 -13.87
CA ASN A 628 2.34 -12.37 -12.86
C ASN A 628 1.37 -12.01 -11.74
N HIS A 629 1.46 -10.78 -11.22
CA HIS A 629 0.53 -10.26 -10.23
C HIS A 629 -0.92 -10.24 -10.75
N GLN A 630 -1.14 -9.76 -11.98
CA GLN A 630 -2.46 -9.74 -12.61
C GLN A 630 -3.04 -11.14 -12.81
N VAL A 631 -2.22 -12.08 -13.29
CA VAL A 631 -2.62 -13.48 -13.49
C VAL A 631 -2.91 -14.14 -12.15
N ALA A 632 -2.08 -13.95 -11.13
CA ALA A 632 -2.28 -14.49 -9.80
C ALA A 632 -3.61 -14.03 -9.19
N LYS A 633 -3.88 -12.72 -9.23
CA LYS A 633 -5.13 -12.12 -8.75
C LYS A 633 -6.34 -12.61 -9.54
N PHE A 634 -6.21 -12.73 -10.86
CA PHE A 634 -7.27 -13.25 -11.71
C PHE A 634 -7.61 -14.72 -11.39
N LEU A 635 -6.60 -15.56 -11.15
CA LEU A 635 -6.78 -16.96 -10.77
C LEU A 635 -7.40 -17.07 -9.36
N GLN A 636 -6.94 -16.26 -8.42
CA GLN A 636 -7.47 -16.19 -7.04
C GLN A 636 -8.95 -15.79 -7.03
N GLN A 637 -9.34 -14.76 -7.80
CA GLN A 637 -10.74 -14.30 -7.92
C GLN A 637 -11.69 -15.36 -8.49
N ARG A 638 -11.14 -16.40 -9.13
CA ARG A 638 -11.89 -17.54 -9.68
C ARG A 638 -11.86 -18.77 -8.76
N GLY A 639 -11.37 -18.61 -7.53
CA GLY A 639 -11.38 -19.65 -6.50
C GLY A 639 -10.19 -20.60 -6.53
N ALA A 640 -9.13 -20.28 -7.27
CA ALA A 640 -7.89 -21.05 -7.21
C ALA A 640 -7.07 -20.68 -5.98
N THR A 641 -6.45 -21.66 -5.34
CA THR A 641 -5.39 -21.40 -4.35
C THR A 641 -4.09 -21.16 -5.10
N VAL A 642 -3.60 -19.92 -5.08
CA VAL A 642 -2.42 -19.54 -5.87
C VAL A 642 -1.19 -19.53 -4.97
N HIS A 643 -0.19 -20.30 -5.39
CA HIS A 643 1.15 -20.33 -4.82
C HIS A 643 2.10 -19.64 -5.76
N ALA A 644 3.11 -18.96 -5.23
CA ALA A 644 4.17 -18.40 -6.04
C ALA A 644 5.53 -18.58 -5.38
N THR A 645 6.59 -18.60 -6.18
CA THR A 645 7.98 -18.67 -5.69
C THR A 645 8.68 -17.33 -5.85
N ALA A 646 9.67 -17.08 -5.01
CA ALA A 646 10.66 -16.03 -5.22
C ALA A 646 12.00 -16.47 -4.62
N LEU A 647 13.11 -15.96 -5.15
CA LEU A 647 14.46 -16.17 -4.60
C LEU A 647 14.65 -15.35 -3.33
N GLN A 648 14.04 -14.16 -3.29
CA GLN A 648 14.03 -13.23 -2.17
C GLN A 648 12.74 -12.41 -2.21
N ALA A 649 12.34 -11.84 -1.07
CA ALA A 649 11.18 -10.96 -0.98
C ALA A 649 11.44 -9.86 0.05
N SER A 650 11.19 -8.62 -0.35
CA SER A 650 11.10 -7.46 0.55
C SER A 650 9.84 -7.56 1.43
N GLU A 651 9.71 -6.69 2.43
CA GLU A 651 8.47 -6.63 3.23
C GLU A 651 7.26 -6.21 2.39
N ASP A 652 7.47 -5.36 1.38
CA ASP A 652 6.42 -4.99 0.44
C ASP A 652 6.01 -6.16 -0.45
N ASP A 653 6.95 -7.00 -0.91
CA ASP A 653 6.60 -8.20 -1.70
C ASP A 653 5.77 -9.20 -0.90
N LYS A 654 6.07 -9.35 0.39
CA LYS A 654 5.27 -10.17 1.32
C LYS A 654 3.90 -9.55 1.56
N LYS A 655 3.82 -8.22 1.66
CA LYS A 655 2.57 -7.48 1.79
C LYS A 655 1.71 -7.65 0.55
N PHE A 656 2.26 -7.46 -0.65
CA PHE A 656 1.55 -7.66 -1.92
C PHE A 656 1.08 -9.11 -2.08
N ALA A 657 1.92 -10.09 -1.78
CA ALA A 657 1.51 -11.50 -1.78
C ALA A 657 0.31 -11.76 -0.88
N LYS A 658 0.33 -11.18 0.32
CA LYS A 658 -0.78 -11.28 1.27
C LYS A 658 -2.05 -10.58 0.77
N GLU A 659 -1.92 -9.37 0.21
CA GLU A 659 -3.03 -8.61 -0.38
C GLU A 659 -3.67 -9.32 -1.58
N ASP A 660 -2.85 -10.02 -2.38
CA ASP A 660 -3.31 -10.81 -3.52
C ASP A 660 -3.92 -12.16 -3.13
N GLY A 661 -3.79 -12.56 -1.86
CA GLY A 661 -4.17 -13.89 -1.42
C GLY A 661 -3.28 -15.00 -2.00
N VAL A 662 -2.01 -14.69 -2.28
CA VAL A 662 -1.02 -15.63 -2.81
C VAL A 662 -0.09 -16.13 -1.72
N ILE A 663 0.12 -17.44 -1.72
CA ILE A 663 1.05 -18.09 -0.80
C ILE A 663 2.45 -18.03 -1.39
N LEU A 664 3.28 -17.15 -0.85
CA LEU A 664 4.66 -16.93 -1.31
C LEU A 664 5.64 -17.92 -0.66
N HIS A 665 6.36 -18.66 -1.49
CA HIS A 665 7.38 -19.63 -1.10
C HIS A 665 8.78 -19.05 -1.26
N LEU A 666 9.53 -19.00 -0.17
CA LEU A 666 10.91 -18.48 -0.12
C LEU A 666 11.91 -19.60 0.20
N PRO A 667 13.17 -19.49 -0.25
CA PRO A 667 14.15 -20.53 -0.06
C PRO A 667 14.67 -20.58 1.38
N VAL A 668 14.79 -21.78 1.92
CA VAL A 668 15.43 -22.04 3.21
C VAL A 668 16.95 -21.90 3.07
N ARG A 669 17.54 -20.98 3.84
CA ARG A 669 18.99 -20.80 3.93
C ARG A 669 19.58 -21.73 4.99
N HIS A 670 20.63 -22.47 4.61
CA HIS A 670 21.35 -23.33 5.53
C HIS A 670 22.64 -22.62 6.01
N PRO A 671 22.98 -22.62 7.32
CA PRO A 671 24.15 -21.91 7.84
C PRO A 671 25.50 -22.31 7.24
N ARG A 672 25.57 -23.45 6.55
CA ARG A 672 26.78 -23.98 5.89
C ARG A 672 26.90 -23.62 4.40
N ASP A 673 25.88 -22.99 3.81
CA ASP A 673 25.92 -22.52 2.42
C ASP A 673 25.82 -20.99 2.40
N PRO A 674 26.93 -20.27 2.18
CA PRO A 674 26.97 -18.80 2.21
C PRO A 674 26.45 -18.16 0.93
N ARG A 675 26.09 -18.94 -0.11
CA ARG A 675 25.63 -18.41 -1.39
C ARG A 675 24.28 -17.69 -1.21
N PRO A 676 24.07 -16.52 -1.86
CA PRO A 676 22.75 -15.92 -1.93
C PRO A 676 21.79 -16.83 -2.73
N PRO A 677 20.47 -16.77 -2.46
CA PRO A 677 19.48 -17.47 -3.26
C PRO A 677 19.65 -17.19 -4.75
N CYS A 678 19.66 -18.24 -5.56
CA CYS A 678 19.91 -18.16 -6.99
C CYS A 678 18.92 -19.05 -7.77
N PRO A 679 18.68 -18.77 -9.07
CA PRO A 679 17.77 -19.55 -9.92
C PRO A 679 18.00 -21.06 -9.86
N GLU A 680 19.27 -21.49 -9.76
CA GLU A 680 19.66 -22.89 -9.69
C GLU A 680 19.06 -23.62 -8.48
N TRP A 681 18.81 -22.91 -7.37
CA TRP A 681 18.15 -23.51 -6.21
C TRP A 681 16.70 -23.89 -6.50
N LEU A 682 16.02 -23.11 -7.33
CA LEU A 682 14.65 -23.37 -7.74
C LEU A 682 14.59 -24.45 -8.85
N THR A 683 15.63 -24.53 -9.69
CA THR A 683 15.71 -25.56 -10.75
C THR A 683 16.14 -26.92 -10.19
N PHE A 684 17.23 -26.98 -9.42
CA PHE A 684 17.90 -28.24 -9.06
C PHE A 684 17.72 -28.65 -7.59
N ASP A 685 17.59 -27.69 -6.67
CA ASP A 685 17.56 -27.96 -5.21
C ASP A 685 16.19 -27.71 -4.56
N HIS A 686 15.12 -27.56 -5.36
CA HIS A 686 13.82 -27.09 -4.89
C HIS A 686 13.15 -28.01 -3.86
N ILE A 687 13.50 -29.30 -3.84
CA ILE A 687 13.05 -30.26 -2.82
C ILE A 687 13.56 -29.88 -1.42
N ILE A 688 14.82 -29.43 -1.33
CA ILE A 688 15.48 -29.11 -0.07
C ILE A 688 15.28 -27.64 0.29
N ARG A 689 15.36 -26.76 -0.71
CA ARG A 689 15.33 -25.30 -0.52
C ARG A 689 13.92 -24.75 -0.44
N TYR A 690 12.94 -25.37 -1.08
CA TYR A 690 11.54 -24.94 -1.07
C TYR A 690 10.63 -26.07 -0.58
N PRO A 691 10.80 -26.55 0.67
CA PRO A 691 10.07 -27.72 1.16
C PRO A 691 8.56 -27.49 1.15
N ASP A 692 8.10 -26.25 1.35
CA ASP A 692 6.71 -25.88 1.55
C ASP A 692 5.86 -25.81 0.26
N ILE A 693 6.45 -26.00 -0.93
CA ILE A 693 5.66 -26.06 -2.17
C ILE A 693 4.72 -27.30 -2.10
N PRO A 694 3.41 -27.14 -2.31
CA PRO A 694 2.46 -28.24 -2.24
C PRO A 694 2.72 -29.31 -3.31
N GLN A 695 2.35 -30.56 -3.02
CA GLN A 695 2.49 -31.70 -3.95
C GLN A 695 1.22 -31.97 -4.78
N ASP A 696 0.09 -31.41 -4.37
CA ASP A 696 -1.24 -31.61 -4.96
C ASP A 696 -1.61 -30.52 -5.99
N LEU A 697 -0.60 -29.97 -6.68
CA LEU A 697 -0.79 -28.91 -7.68
C LEU A 697 -1.56 -29.41 -8.92
N LYS A 698 -2.59 -28.67 -9.34
CA LYS A 698 -3.29 -28.89 -10.61
C LYS A 698 -2.52 -28.33 -11.80
N CYS A 699 -1.84 -27.21 -11.60
CA CYS A 699 -1.15 -26.50 -12.67
C CYS A 699 0.11 -25.79 -12.15
N ILE A 700 1.17 -25.81 -12.97
CA ILE A 700 2.40 -25.07 -12.77
C ILE A 700 2.57 -24.12 -13.95
N VAL A 701 2.73 -22.84 -13.66
CA VAL A 701 2.89 -21.75 -14.64
C VAL A 701 4.32 -21.23 -14.56
N GLY A 702 5.05 -21.31 -15.68
CA GLY A 702 6.40 -20.75 -15.83
C GLY A 702 6.51 -19.76 -16.98
N HIS A 703 7.66 -19.10 -17.09
CA HIS A 703 8.00 -18.21 -18.19
C HIS A 703 9.10 -18.81 -19.05
N ALA A 704 8.90 -18.86 -20.37
CA ALA A 704 9.89 -19.37 -21.30
C ALA A 704 11.21 -18.60 -21.19
N ASP A 705 12.36 -19.29 -21.19
CA ASP A 705 13.73 -18.77 -20.99
C ASP A 705 14.02 -18.16 -19.61
N VAL A 706 13.01 -17.99 -18.74
CA VAL A 706 13.20 -17.34 -17.43
C VAL A 706 13.04 -18.35 -16.29
N THR A 707 11.91 -19.05 -16.23
CA THR A 707 11.58 -20.01 -15.15
C THR A 707 11.06 -21.35 -15.66
N SER A 708 11.06 -21.56 -16.97
CA SER A 708 10.61 -22.77 -17.63
C SER A 708 11.33 -24.04 -17.15
N GLU A 709 12.66 -24.00 -17.04
CA GLU A 709 13.44 -25.14 -16.53
C GLU A 709 13.04 -25.51 -15.09
N ALA A 710 12.86 -24.50 -14.23
CA ALA A 710 12.45 -24.71 -12.85
C ALA A 710 11.00 -25.24 -12.77
N ALA A 711 10.08 -24.68 -13.57
CA ALA A 711 8.70 -25.14 -13.63
C ALA A 711 8.59 -26.60 -14.08
N LYS A 712 9.35 -26.96 -15.11
CA LYS A 712 9.45 -28.34 -15.60
C LYS A 712 10.06 -29.27 -14.55
N SER A 713 11.16 -28.86 -13.92
CA SER A 713 11.80 -29.64 -12.86
C SER A 713 10.87 -29.89 -11.67
N ILE A 714 10.09 -28.88 -11.25
CA ILE A 714 9.10 -29.03 -10.17
C ILE A 714 7.96 -29.97 -10.59
N GLN A 715 7.49 -29.88 -11.84
CA GLN A 715 6.48 -30.79 -12.37
C GLN A 715 7.00 -32.24 -12.36
N GLU A 716 8.17 -32.50 -12.94
CA GLU A 716 8.73 -33.84 -13.09
C GLU A 716 9.09 -34.49 -11.75
N ASN A 717 9.63 -33.70 -10.80
CA ASN A 717 10.16 -34.22 -9.54
C ASN A 717 9.16 -34.19 -8.37
N ARG A 718 8.12 -33.34 -8.41
CA ARG A 718 7.14 -33.20 -7.31
C ARG A 718 5.70 -33.44 -7.72
N CYS A 719 5.28 -32.95 -8.89
CA CYS A 719 3.87 -32.86 -9.26
C CYS A 719 3.62 -33.37 -10.68
N GLN A 720 3.92 -34.66 -10.95
CA GLN A 720 3.84 -35.23 -12.31
C GLN A 720 2.44 -35.17 -12.93
N HIS A 721 1.40 -35.02 -12.10
CA HIS A 721 0.01 -34.89 -12.52
C HIS A 721 -0.40 -33.45 -12.85
N ALA A 722 0.42 -32.46 -12.48
CA ALA A 722 0.14 -31.05 -12.72
C ALA A 722 0.35 -30.70 -14.19
N LYS A 723 -0.52 -29.85 -14.74
CA LYS A 723 -0.33 -29.31 -16.10
C LYS A 723 0.80 -28.28 -16.13
N LEU A 724 1.70 -28.36 -17.10
CA LEU A 724 2.76 -27.38 -17.34
C LEU A 724 2.29 -26.33 -18.35
N ILE A 725 2.17 -25.08 -17.90
CA ILE A 725 1.81 -23.94 -18.73
C ILE A 725 2.99 -22.98 -18.80
N LEU A 726 3.35 -22.54 -20.01
CA LEU A 726 4.43 -21.58 -20.20
C LEU A 726 3.92 -20.29 -20.84
N PHE A 727 4.31 -19.14 -20.29
CA PHE A 727 4.13 -17.83 -20.91
C PHE A 727 5.36 -17.47 -21.72
N ASN A 728 5.15 -17.17 -23.00
CA ASN A 728 6.17 -16.67 -23.90
C ASN A 728 5.91 -15.19 -24.20
N HIS A 729 6.81 -14.34 -23.74
CA HIS A 729 6.74 -12.89 -23.85
C HIS A 729 7.95 -12.29 -24.57
N ASP A 730 8.83 -13.14 -25.13
CA ASP A 730 10.11 -12.74 -25.70
C ASP A 730 10.22 -13.15 -27.17
N MET A 731 10.84 -12.29 -27.98
CA MET A 731 11.29 -12.59 -29.33
C MET A 731 12.80 -12.35 -29.38
N PRO A 732 13.63 -13.37 -29.15
CA PRO A 732 15.08 -13.23 -29.01
C PRO A 732 15.77 -12.47 -30.16
N GLU A 733 15.25 -12.59 -31.37
CA GLU A 733 15.75 -11.87 -32.56
C GLU A 733 15.56 -10.33 -32.46
N ASP A 734 14.50 -9.88 -31.78
CA ASP A 734 14.17 -8.46 -31.58
C ASP A 734 14.72 -7.94 -30.22
N THR A 735 14.83 -8.78 -29.19
CA THR A 735 15.25 -8.38 -27.83
C THR A 735 16.75 -8.48 -27.58
N GLU A 736 17.41 -9.53 -28.07
CA GLU A 736 18.88 -9.71 -27.94
C GLU A 736 19.66 -8.83 -28.94
N TYR A 737 18.97 -8.24 -29.92
CA TYR A 737 19.53 -7.26 -30.86
C TYR A 737 20.25 -6.10 -30.15
N TYR A 738 19.81 -5.75 -28.93
CA TYR A 738 20.31 -4.61 -28.16
C TYR A 738 21.47 -4.96 -27.20
N LYS A 739 21.93 -6.23 -27.13
CA LYS A 739 23.02 -6.69 -26.24
C LYS A 739 24.23 -7.20 -27.06
N GLU A 740 25.35 -6.46 -27.07
CA GLU A 740 26.72 -6.79 -27.58
C GLU A 740 26.94 -7.64 -28.88
N THR A 741 28.20 -7.77 -29.31
CA THR A 741 28.67 -8.32 -30.61
C THR A 741 28.43 -9.83 -30.84
N LYS A 742 27.95 -10.60 -29.84
CA LYS A 742 27.61 -12.04 -29.96
C LYS A 742 26.17 -12.31 -30.47
N LYS A 743 25.57 -11.31 -31.13
CA LYS A 743 24.16 -11.15 -31.55
C LYS A 743 23.44 -12.41 -32.05
N VAL A 744 24.03 -13.17 -32.97
CA VAL A 744 23.33 -14.30 -33.62
C VAL A 744 23.37 -15.56 -32.76
N MET A 745 24.49 -15.79 -32.06
CA MET A 745 24.65 -16.99 -31.24
C MET A 745 23.81 -16.93 -29.97
N ALA A 746 23.72 -15.77 -29.32
CA ALA A 746 22.88 -15.59 -28.13
C ALA A 746 21.39 -15.71 -28.44
N ALA A 747 20.90 -14.98 -29.46
CA ALA A 747 19.50 -15.09 -29.92
C ALA A 747 19.16 -16.52 -30.39
N GLY A 748 20.07 -17.17 -31.11
CA GLY A 748 19.90 -18.56 -31.56
C GLY A 748 19.89 -19.58 -30.43
N LYS A 749 20.74 -19.40 -29.40
CA LYS A 749 20.75 -20.24 -28.20
C LYS A 749 19.44 -20.06 -27.42
N LYS A 750 19.08 -18.82 -27.12
CA LYS A 750 17.83 -18.48 -26.42
C LYS A 750 16.57 -18.97 -27.14
N MET A 751 16.55 -18.86 -28.48
CA MET A 751 15.48 -19.45 -29.29
C MET A 751 15.41 -20.97 -29.14
N LYS A 752 16.56 -21.66 -29.11
CA LYS A 752 16.59 -23.11 -28.85
C LYS A 752 16.07 -23.45 -27.46
N ASP A 753 16.49 -22.71 -26.45
CA ASP A 753 16.11 -22.94 -25.06
C ASP A 753 14.57 -22.78 -24.90
N ILE A 754 13.97 -21.71 -25.45
CA ILE A 754 12.51 -21.52 -25.51
C ILE A 754 11.79 -22.70 -26.18
N LEU A 755 12.32 -23.21 -27.29
CA LEU A 755 11.72 -24.32 -28.03
C LEU A 755 11.85 -25.64 -27.27
N GLU A 756 12.98 -25.86 -26.58
CA GLU A 756 13.21 -27.04 -25.75
C GLU A 756 12.28 -27.07 -24.54
N ASP A 757 12.14 -25.92 -23.88
CA ASP A 757 11.27 -25.72 -22.73
C ASP A 757 9.79 -25.92 -23.07
N ALA A 758 9.38 -25.48 -24.25
CA ALA A 758 8.01 -25.65 -24.74
C ALA A 758 7.67 -27.10 -25.10
N LYS A 759 8.66 -27.99 -25.21
CA LYS A 759 8.38 -29.40 -25.56
C LYS A 759 7.53 -30.05 -24.49
N ASN A 760 6.50 -30.75 -24.93
CA ASN A 760 5.56 -31.47 -24.08
C ASN A 760 4.81 -30.61 -23.04
N ALA A 761 4.91 -29.28 -23.10
CA ALA A 761 4.08 -28.41 -22.28
C ALA A 761 2.60 -28.60 -22.63
N ASP A 762 1.72 -28.55 -21.62
CA ASP A 762 0.28 -28.69 -21.81
C ASP A 762 -0.30 -27.47 -22.54
N ALA A 763 0.25 -26.28 -22.29
CA ALA A 763 -0.03 -25.13 -23.13
C ALA A 763 1.12 -24.12 -23.13
N VAL A 764 1.24 -23.39 -24.23
CA VAL A 764 2.06 -22.19 -24.33
C VAL A 764 1.17 -21.00 -24.66
N PHE A 765 1.25 -19.95 -23.84
CA PHE A 765 0.57 -18.68 -24.05
C PHE A 765 1.55 -17.64 -24.59
N SER A 766 1.37 -17.19 -25.83
CA SER A 766 2.16 -16.11 -26.42
C SER A 766 1.52 -14.75 -26.17
N LEU A 767 2.31 -13.79 -25.67
CA LEU A 767 1.83 -12.44 -25.34
C LEU A 767 1.56 -11.61 -26.60
N GLY A 768 0.31 -11.58 -27.03
CA GLY A 768 -0.15 -10.89 -28.23
C GLY A 768 0.15 -11.60 -29.55
N ARG A 769 -0.48 -11.11 -30.62
CA ARG A 769 -0.49 -11.74 -31.95
C ARG A 769 0.91 -11.88 -32.55
N ARG A 770 1.74 -10.84 -32.43
CA ARG A 770 3.08 -10.81 -33.02
C ARG A 770 3.95 -12.00 -32.55
N ILE A 771 3.95 -12.27 -31.25
CA ILE A 771 4.71 -13.36 -30.65
C ILE A 771 4.06 -14.70 -31.01
N PHE A 772 2.72 -14.76 -30.97
CA PHE A 772 1.97 -15.95 -31.35
C PHE A 772 2.32 -16.39 -32.78
N ASP A 773 2.20 -15.50 -33.77
CA ASP A 773 2.49 -15.80 -35.17
C ASP A 773 3.98 -16.18 -35.37
N HIS A 774 4.89 -15.51 -34.65
CA HIS A 774 6.33 -15.79 -34.73
C HIS A 774 6.68 -17.22 -34.29
N PHE A 775 6.01 -17.73 -33.26
CA PHE A 775 6.27 -19.07 -32.72
C PHE A 775 5.37 -20.16 -33.30
N GLU A 776 4.28 -19.82 -33.99
CA GLU A 776 3.31 -20.81 -34.49
C GLU A 776 3.96 -21.87 -35.39
N ALA A 777 4.72 -21.43 -36.41
CA ALA A 777 5.43 -22.35 -37.29
C ALA A 777 6.58 -23.08 -36.56
N LYS A 778 7.24 -22.41 -35.61
CA LYS A 778 8.39 -22.95 -34.86
C LYS A 778 7.94 -24.07 -33.93
N TYR A 779 6.84 -23.92 -33.18
CA TYR A 779 6.28 -24.98 -32.35
C TYR A 779 5.71 -26.13 -33.19
N LYS A 780 5.08 -25.85 -34.34
CA LYS A 780 4.65 -26.90 -35.28
C LYS A 780 5.82 -27.76 -35.77
N SER A 781 7.01 -27.17 -35.91
CA SER A 781 8.21 -27.89 -36.35
C SER A 781 8.76 -28.90 -35.32
N LEU A 782 8.31 -28.86 -34.06
CA LEU A 782 8.70 -29.80 -33.00
C LEU A 782 8.04 -31.19 -33.14
N GLY A 783 7.13 -31.37 -34.11
CA GLY A 783 6.51 -32.67 -34.40
C GLY A 783 5.66 -33.19 -33.25
N GLU A 784 5.91 -34.43 -32.82
CA GLU A 784 5.19 -35.07 -31.70
C GLU A 784 5.47 -34.43 -30.34
N ASN A 785 6.62 -33.75 -30.19
CA ASN A 785 7.01 -33.12 -28.93
C ASN A 785 6.51 -31.67 -28.80
N LYS A 786 5.67 -31.19 -29.72
CA LYS A 786 5.13 -29.82 -29.68
C LYS A 786 4.25 -29.61 -28.42
N PRO A 787 4.10 -28.36 -27.95
CA PRO A 787 3.12 -28.07 -26.90
C PRO A 787 1.71 -28.50 -27.35
N ARG A 788 0.92 -29.04 -26.42
CA ARG A 788 -0.42 -29.57 -26.74
C ARG A 788 -1.35 -28.47 -27.26
N GLU A 789 -1.27 -27.30 -26.63
CA GLU A 789 -1.98 -26.10 -27.05
C GLU A 789 -1.01 -24.92 -27.20
N HIS A 790 -1.21 -24.12 -28.24
CA HIS A 790 -0.53 -22.82 -28.41
C HIS A 790 -1.62 -21.77 -28.56
N LEU A 791 -1.67 -20.82 -27.62
CA LEU A 791 -2.76 -19.87 -27.46
C LEU A 791 -2.22 -18.45 -27.35
N MET A 792 -3.02 -17.47 -27.78
CA MET A 792 -2.69 -16.06 -27.59
C MET A 792 -3.19 -15.59 -26.21
N PHE A 793 -2.35 -14.81 -25.52
CA PHE A 793 -2.71 -14.12 -24.29
C PHE A 793 -2.69 -12.60 -24.49
N LEU A 794 -3.76 -11.92 -24.07
CA LEU A 794 -3.85 -10.47 -24.09
C LEU A 794 -4.00 -9.96 -22.64
N PRO A 795 -3.04 -9.16 -22.15
CA PRO A 795 -3.05 -8.69 -20.76
C PRO A 795 -4.13 -7.63 -20.56
N ARG A 796 -4.80 -7.64 -19.41
CA ARG A 796 -5.70 -6.57 -18.96
C ARG A 796 -4.86 -5.41 -18.37
N PRO A 797 -5.26 -4.14 -18.52
CA PRO A 797 -4.57 -3.05 -17.83
C PRO A 797 -4.68 -3.20 -16.30
N SER A 798 -3.68 -2.68 -15.57
CA SER A 798 -3.69 -2.72 -14.11
C SER A 798 -4.71 -1.73 -13.53
N PRO A 799 -5.45 -2.10 -12.46
CA PRO A 799 -6.38 -1.20 -11.79
C PRO A 799 -5.77 0.13 -11.35
N VAL A 800 -4.47 0.15 -11.06
CA VAL A 800 -3.73 1.37 -10.66
C VAL A 800 -3.82 2.44 -11.76
N PHE A 801 -3.63 2.05 -13.03
CA PHE A 801 -3.70 2.97 -14.17
C PHE A 801 -5.14 3.25 -14.61
N GLU A 802 -6.04 2.26 -14.49
CA GLU A 802 -7.47 2.46 -14.73
C GLU A 802 -8.08 3.52 -13.80
N ALA A 803 -7.61 3.60 -12.55
CA ALA A 803 -8.06 4.60 -11.58
C ALA A 803 -7.53 6.02 -11.84
N ILE A 804 -6.51 6.18 -12.70
CA ILE A 804 -5.93 7.49 -13.00
C ILE A 804 -6.94 8.35 -13.78
N SER A 805 -7.10 9.60 -13.33
CA SER A 805 -7.82 10.64 -14.05
C SER A 805 -6.90 11.85 -14.21
N VAL A 806 -6.35 12.04 -15.42
CA VAL A 806 -5.46 13.17 -15.73
C VAL A 806 -6.25 14.26 -16.45
N GLN A 807 -5.97 15.53 -16.12
CA GLN A 807 -6.43 16.68 -16.91
C GLN A 807 -5.21 17.41 -17.50
N PRO A 808 -5.32 18.02 -18.70
CA PRO A 808 -4.24 18.80 -19.27
C PRO A 808 -3.96 20.01 -18.35
N GLY A 809 -2.83 19.95 -17.64
CA GLY A 809 -2.34 21.07 -16.84
C GLY A 809 -1.64 22.13 -17.70
N GLY A 810 -1.54 23.36 -17.19
CA GLY A 810 -0.66 24.38 -17.73
C GLY A 810 0.73 24.30 -17.11
N GLY A 811 1.80 24.42 -17.91
CA GLY A 811 3.19 24.35 -17.43
C GLY A 811 4.19 23.77 -18.43
N GLU A 812 5.24 23.13 -17.92
CA GLU A 812 6.23 22.38 -18.69
C GLU A 812 5.62 21.09 -19.28
N LYS A 813 5.85 20.85 -20.57
CA LYS A 813 5.42 19.66 -21.31
C LYS A 813 6.35 18.49 -21.02
N VAL A 814 5.93 17.60 -20.13
CA VAL A 814 6.70 16.41 -19.74
C VAL A 814 6.47 15.27 -20.72
N VAL A 815 7.54 14.76 -21.33
CA VAL A 815 7.55 13.56 -22.17
C VAL A 815 8.17 12.41 -21.38
N LEU A 816 7.42 11.33 -21.20
CA LEU A 816 7.84 10.19 -20.38
C LEU A 816 8.16 8.97 -21.27
N SER A 817 9.30 8.33 -21.02
CA SER A 817 9.63 7.01 -21.54
C SER A 817 9.94 6.06 -20.39
N VAL A 818 9.29 4.90 -20.34
CA VAL A 818 9.44 3.89 -19.26
C VAL A 818 9.91 2.58 -19.87
N GLY A 819 10.68 1.80 -19.11
CA GLY A 819 11.22 0.50 -19.54
C GLY A 819 12.52 0.13 -18.83
N ARG A 820 12.79 -1.16 -18.64
CA ARG A 820 13.97 -1.63 -17.89
C ARG A 820 15.21 -1.71 -18.79
N VAL A 821 16.28 -1.03 -18.40
CA VAL A 821 17.58 -1.02 -19.08
C VAL A 821 18.66 -1.43 -18.08
N THR A 822 19.39 -2.49 -18.43
CA THR A 822 20.48 -3.09 -17.65
C THR A 822 21.58 -3.49 -18.63
N GLU A 823 22.85 -3.42 -18.22
CA GLU A 823 24.05 -3.79 -19.01
C GLU A 823 24.22 -2.93 -20.27
N VAL A 824 24.64 -1.68 -20.10
CA VAL A 824 24.39 -0.63 -21.11
C VAL A 824 25.55 -0.39 -22.09
N ASP A 825 25.38 -0.92 -23.30
CA ASP A 825 25.99 -0.42 -24.55
C ASP A 825 24.97 0.31 -25.46
N LYS A 826 23.68 -0.05 -25.40
CA LYS A 826 22.58 0.54 -26.19
C LYS A 826 21.29 0.63 -25.38
N LEU A 827 20.57 1.75 -25.53
CA LEU A 827 19.40 2.08 -24.70
C LEU A 827 18.05 1.63 -25.27
N LYS A 828 17.95 0.41 -25.82
CA LYS A 828 16.67 -0.21 -26.25
C LYS A 828 15.69 0.74 -26.99
N GLY A 829 16.16 1.58 -27.93
CA GLY A 829 15.30 2.52 -28.69
C GLY A 829 15.08 3.90 -28.04
N ARG A 830 15.58 4.15 -26.83
CA ARG A 830 15.57 5.47 -26.18
C ARG A 830 16.58 6.43 -26.78
N ASP A 831 17.60 5.91 -27.44
CA ASP A 831 18.55 6.65 -28.28
C ASP A 831 17.83 7.37 -29.44
N VAL A 832 16.85 6.71 -30.07
CA VAL A 832 15.99 7.33 -31.10
C VAL A 832 15.16 8.46 -30.50
N ILE A 833 14.58 8.25 -29.32
CA ILE A 833 13.77 9.26 -28.63
C ILE A 833 14.63 10.43 -28.15
N ALA A 834 15.81 10.17 -27.61
CA ALA A 834 16.76 11.22 -27.25
C ALA A 834 17.04 12.12 -28.46
N ARG A 835 17.36 11.52 -29.61
CA ARG A 835 17.58 12.28 -30.84
C ARG A 835 16.35 13.05 -31.32
N ALA A 836 15.16 12.44 -31.25
CA ALA A 836 13.92 13.11 -31.60
C ALA A 836 13.61 14.30 -30.68
N MET A 837 13.84 14.15 -29.38
CA MET A 837 13.63 15.19 -28.37
C MET A 837 14.59 16.37 -28.55
N GLY A 838 15.79 16.13 -29.07
CA GLY A 838 16.70 17.18 -29.51
C GLY A 838 16.05 18.14 -30.51
N GLU A 839 15.42 17.58 -31.55
CA GLU A 839 14.70 18.35 -32.58
C GLU A 839 13.41 18.97 -32.04
N VAL A 840 12.70 18.30 -31.13
CA VAL A 840 11.49 18.85 -30.48
C VAL A 840 11.83 20.07 -29.63
N ALA A 841 12.95 20.05 -28.91
CA ALA A 841 13.40 21.15 -28.06
C ALA A 841 13.83 22.40 -28.83
N GLU A 842 14.00 22.32 -30.16
CA GLU A 842 14.19 23.50 -31.02
C GLU A 842 12.85 24.23 -31.29
N LYS A 843 11.72 23.52 -31.21
CA LYS A 843 10.38 24.03 -31.54
C LYS A 843 9.54 24.34 -30.31
N ILE A 844 9.65 23.52 -29.28
CA ILE A 844 8.91 23.64 -28.02
C ILE A 844 9.92 23.91 -26.91
N THR A 845 9.91 25.13 -26.38
CA THR A 845 10.94 25.59 -25.42
C THR A 845 10.68 25.18 -23.98
N ASN A 846 9.45 24.78 -23.63
CA ASN A 846 9.04 24.34 -22.29
C ASN A 846 8.82 22.81 -22.25
N VAL A 847 9.76 22.01 -22.74
CA VAL A 847 9.63 20.54 -22.81
C VAL A 847 10.72 19.84 -21.99
N SER A 848 10.35 18.78 -21.25
CA SER A 848 11.28 17.94 -20.51
C SER A 848 11.16 16.47 -20.91
N LEU A 849 12.28 15.76 -20.91
CA LEU A 849 12.34 14.32 -21.18
C LEU A 849 12.63 13.59 -19.86
N ARG A 850 11.70 12.73 -19.43
CA ARG A 850 11.88 11.84 -18.29
C ARG A 850 12.03 10.41 -18.78
N VAL A 851 13.04 9.71 -18.28
CA VAL A 851 13.34 8.32 -18.66
C VAL A 851 13.41 7.47 -17.39
N ARG A 852 12.41 6.60 -17.19
CA ARG A 852 12.34 5.70 -16.03
C ARG A 852 12.81 4.29 -16.36
N GLY A 853 13.47 3.64 -15.42
CA GLY A 853 13.85 2.22 -15.50
C GLY A 853 15.30 2.00 -15.91
N ILE A 854 16.20 2.88 -15.47
CA ILE A 854 17.64 2.70 -15.63
C ILE A 854 18.18 2.12 -14.33
N ASP A 855 19.01 1.08 -14.43
CA ASP A 855 19.74 0.51 -13.29
C ASP A 855 20.70 1.54 -12.69
N GLU A 856 20.79 1.61 -11.37
CA GLU A 856 21.65 2.58 -10.68
C GLU A 856 23.13 2.41 -11.06
N ASN A 857 23.57 1.18 -11.33
CA ASN A 857 24.94 0.89 -11.75
C ASN A 857 25.23 1.39 -13.18
N ASP A 858 24.19 1.56 -14.00
CA ASP A 858 24.28 1.96 -15.41
C ASP A 858 23.89 3.43 -15.64
N TYR A 859 23.63 4.19 -14.58
CA TYR A 859 23.05 5.53 -14.66
C TYR A 859 23.92 6.52 -15.43
N GLU A 860 25.22 6.57 -15.14
CA GLU A 860 26.16 7.48 -15.82
C GLU A 860 26.40 7.09 -17.28
N ALA A 861 26.52 5.79 -17.58
CA ALA A 861 26.66 5.30 -18.95
C ALA A 861 25.41 5.62 -19.79
N SER A 862 24.23 5.38 -19.23
CA SER A 862 22.95 5.67 -19.87
C SER A 862 22.74 7.17 -20.09
N LYS A 863 23.08 7.99 -19.09
CA LYS A 863 22.99 9.45 -19.18
C LYS A 863 23.85 9.98 -20.32
N LYS A 864 25.11 9.52 -20.39
CA LYS A 864 26.04 9.89 -21.45
C LYS A 864 25.49 9.56 -22.84
N ILE A 865 24.96 8.35 -23.04
CA ILE A 865 24.38 7.94 -24.33
C ILE A 865 23.17 8.82 -24.70
N LEU A 866 22.29 9.14 -23.75
CA LEU A 866 21.13 10.01 -24.05
C LEU A 866 21.55 11.44 -24.37
N GLU A 867 22.48 12.01 -23.61
CA GLU A 867 22.99 13.37 -23.84
C GLU A 867 23.71 13.48 -25.19
N GLU A 868 24.52 12.48 -25.57
CA GLU A 868 25.17 12.40 -26.89
C GLU A 868 24.16 12.31 -28.04
N ASN A 869 23.04 11.60 -27.84
CA ASN A 869 22.01 11.46 -28.86
C ASN A 869 21.06 12.65 -28.94
N LEU A 870 20.80 13.37 -27.83
CA LEU A 870 19.97 14.58 -27.80
C LEU A 870 20.51 15.68 -28.69
N ARG A 871 21.84 15.84 -28.78
CA ARG A 871 22.51 16.86 -29.63
C ARG A 871 21.94 18.28 -29.43
N SER A 872 21.44 18.58 -28.24
CA SER A 872 20.80 19.85 -27.90
C SER A 872 21.24 20.30 -26.51
N GLY A 873 21.51 21.60 -26.34
CA GLY A 873 21.83 22.21 -25.04
C GLY A 873 20.60 22.67 -24.26
N ASN A 874 19.42 22.66 -24.88
CA ASN A 874 18.19 23.25 -24.34
C ASN A 874 17.41 22.30 -23.42
N ILE A 875 17.69 20.99 -23.49
CA ILE A 875 16.99 19.96 -22.73
C ILE A 875 18.01 18.99 -22.16
N LYS A 876 17.82 18.58 -20.90
CA LYS A 876 18.58 17.50 -20.27
C LYS A 876 17.63 16.38 -19.87
N PRO A 877 17.99 15.11 -20.12
CA PRO A 877 17.13 14.00 -19.75
C PRO A 877 17.15 13.84 -18.22
N THR A 878 15.98 13.79 -17.61
CA THR A 878 15.84 13.38 -16.21
C THR A 878 15.74 11.88 -16.18
N LEU A 879 16.79 11.23 -15.67
CA LEU A 879 16.78 9.80 -15.45
C LEU A 879 16.10 9.51 -14.12
N LEU A 880 15.31 8.44 -14.08
CA LEU A 880 14.63 7.97 -12.90
C LEU A 880 14.97 6.49 -12.70
N PRO A 881 15.27 6.06 -11.46
CA PRO A 881 15.56 4.66 -11.19
C PRO A 881 14.37 3.77 -11.55
N CYS A 882 14.58 2.47 -11.63
CA CYS A 882 13.46 1.55 -11.78
C CYS A 882 12.42 1.80 -10.67
N GLY A 883 11.14 1.91 -11.03
CA GLY A 883 10.07 2.31 -10.10
C GLY A 883 8.88 1.34 -10.13
N THR A 884 8.09 1.38 -9.06
CA THR A 884 6.87 0.56 -8.83
C THR A 884 5.79 0.89 -9.86
N GLN A 885 4.69 0.14 -9.88
CA GLN A 885 3.52 0.55 -10.68
C GLN A 885 3.00 1.92 -10.23
N GLU A 886 3.06 2.20 -8.93
CA GLU A 886 2.66 3.45 -8.30
C GLU A 886 3.59 4.60 -8.73
N ASP A 887 4.91 4.39 -8.75
CA ASP A 887 5.88 5.39 -9.23
C ASP A 887 5.65 5.69 -10.71
N ILE A 888 5.45 4.65 -11.53
CA ILE A 888 5.14 4.80 -12.96
C ILE A 888 3.80 5.53 -13.15
N ALA A 889 2.79 5.21 -12.34
CA ALA A 889 1.49 5.89 -12.34
C ALA A 889 1.62 7.37 -11.96
N GLN A 890 2.42 7.71 -10.96
CA GLN A 890 2.69 9.09 -10.55
C GLN A 890 3.45 9.87 -11.62
N ASP A 891 4.42 9.24 -12.30
CA ASP A 891 5.12 9.86 -13.42
C ASP A 891 4.21 10.05 -14.63
N MET A 892 3.35 9.07 -14.91
CA MET A 892 2.33 9.14 -15.93
C MET A 892 1.34 10.28 -15.67
N GLN A 893 0.91 10.50 -14.43
CA GLN A 893 0.05 11.64 -14.06
C GLN A 893 0.68 13.00 -14.33
N GLN A 894 2.01 13.08 -14.35
CA GLN A 894 2.74 14.30 -14.69
C GLN A 894 3.10 14.39 -16.18
N ALA A 895 2.94 13.30 -16.93
CA ALA A 895 3.30 13.22 -18.34
C ALA A 895 2.22 13.85 -19.22
N HIS A 896 2.67 14.62 -20.21
CA HIS A 896 1.84 15.13 -21.30
C HIS A 896 1.80 14.15 -22.49
N LEU A 897 2.80 13.28 -22.57
CA LEU A 897 2.93 12.28 -23.60
C LEU A 897 3.80 11.12 -23.10
N VAL A 898 3.34 9.88 -23.31
CA VAL A 898 4.12 8.66 -23.05
C VAL A 898 4.65 8.11 -24.38
N LEU A 899 5.94 7.78 -24.40
CA LEU A 899 6.63 7.25 -25.58
C LEU A 899 7.03 5.80 -25.38
N MET A 900 6.67 4.96 -26.34
CA MET A 900 7.05 3.56 -26.41
C MET A 900 7.77 3.28 -27.74
N PRO A 901 9.06 3.66 -27.85
CA PRO A 901 9.84 3.54 -29.09
C PRO A 901 10.37 2.13 -29.36
N SER A 902 10.36 1.26 -28.35
CA SER A 902 11.22 0.07 -28.33
C SER A 902 10.61 -1.15 -28.98
N ARG A 903 11.46 -1.95 -29.65
CA ARG A 903 11.25 -3.36 -29.99
C ARG A 903 11.63 -4.33 -28.88
N ALA A 904 12.39 -3.86 -27.89
CA ALA A 904 12.86 -4.68 -26.78
C ALA A 904 11.76 -5.00 -25.76
N GLU A 905 10.58 -4.39 -25.91
CA GLU A 905 9.33 -4.80 -25.25
C GLU A 905 8.37 -5.33 -26.33
N PRO A 906 8.33 -6.66 -26.58
CA PRO A 906 7.66 -7.24 -27.74
C PRO A 906 6.15 -6.96 -27.80
N PHE A 907 5.48 -6.82 -26.65
CA PHE A 907 4.07 -6.45 -26.58
C PHE A 907 3.89 -4.93 -26.41
N GLY A 908 4.48 -4.33 -25.37
CA GLY A 908 4.32 -2.91 -25.07
C GLY A 908 3.32 -2.61 -23.95
N LEU A 909 3.57 -3.19 -22.77
CA LEU A 909 2.67 -3.07 -21.61
C LEU A 909 2.56 -1.63 -21.11
N ILE A 910 3.64 -0.87 -21.08
CA ILE A 910 3.61 0.54 -20.66
C ILE A 910 2.69 1.37 -21.55
N GLY A 911 2.71 1.13 -22.86
CA GLY A 911 1.81 1.82 -23.78
C GLY A 911 0.34 1.47 -23.52
N LEU A 912 0.06 0.21 -23.15
CA LEU A 912 -1.27 -0.23 -22.77
C LEU A 912 -1.75 0.47 -21.50
N GLU A 913 -0.89 0.53 -20.47
CA GLU A 913 -1.19 1.20 -19.20
C GLU A 913 -1.40 2.71 -19.40
N ALA A 914 -0.62 3.36 -20.28
CA ALA A 914 -0.80 4.78 -20.60
C ALA A 914 -2.16 5.06 -21.27
N ILE A 915 -2.62 4.19 -22.18
CA ILE A 915 -3.96 4.30 -22.78
C ILE A 915 -5.02 4.10 -21.69
N ALA A 916 -4.85 3.13 -20.80
CA ALA A 916 -5.76 2.88 -19.69
C ALA A 916 -5.76 4.01 -18.66
N ALA A 917 -4.68 4.78 -18.53
CA ALA A 917 -4.60 6.00 -17.73
C ALA A 917 -5.26 7.22 -18.39
N GLY A 918 -5.57 7.15 -19.69
CA GLY A 918 -6.15 8.26 -20.45
C GLY A 918 -5.11 9.32 -20.81
N ILE A 919 -3.85 8.92 -21.00
CA ILE A 919 -2.74 9.80 -21.36
C ILE A 919 -2.40 9.62 -22.84
N PRO A 920 -2.10 10.69 -23.59
CA PRO A 920 -1.61 10.57 -24.95
C PRO A 920 -0.37 9.66 -25.03
N VAL A 921 -0.38 8.73 -25.98
CA VAL A 921 0.72 7.77 -26.20
C VAL A 921 1.16 7.75 -27.66
N LEU A 922 2.45 7.58 -27.90
CA LEU A 922 3.01 7.24 -29.21
C LEU A 922 3.76 5.91 -29.11
N ILE A 923 3.44 4.98 -30.02
CA ILE A 923 3.95 3.61 -29.98
C ILE A 923 4.59 3.23 -31.32
N SER A 924 5.66 2.43 -31.28
CA SER A 924 6.27 1.90 -32.49
C SER A 924 5.33 0.93 -33.23
N ASP A 925 5.33 0.98 -34.57
CA ASP A 925 4.64 0.02 -35.45
C ASP A 925 5.20 -1.41 -35.36
N LYS A 926 6.32 -1.59 -34.63
CA LYS A 926 6.97 -2.88 -34.35
C LYS A 926 6.61 -3.49 -32.99
N SER A 927 5.61 -2.94 -32.30
CA SER A 927 5.10 -3.46 -31.02
C SER A 927 3.85 -4.32 -31.18
N GLY A 928 3.66 -5.32 -30.31
CA GLY A 928 2.44 -6.14 -30.27
C GLY A 928 1.18 -5.32 -29.93
N LEU A 929 1.31 -4.24 -29.17
CA LEU A 929 0.24 -3.29 -28.87
C LEU A 929 -0.24 -2.58 -30.14
N ALA A 930 0.66 -2.22 -31.05
CA ALA A 930 0.28 -1.65 -32.34
C ALA A 930 -0.54 -2.63 -33.18
N ASP A 931 -0.20 -3.93 -33.15
CA ASP A 931 -0.97 -4.97 -33.84
C ASP A 931 -2.34 -5.17 -33.18
N MET A 932 -2.41 -5.20 -31.84
CA MET A 932 -3.68 -5.26 -31.10
C MET A 932 -4.59 -4.07 -31.43
N ILE A 933 -4.05 -2.85 -31.49
CA ILE A 933 -4.83 -1.65 -31.86
C ILE A 933 -5.36 -1.78 -33.30
N LYS A 934 -4.54 -2.25 -34.25
CA LYS A 934 -5.00 -2.48 -35.64
C LYS A 934 -6.15 -3.49 -35.69
N ASP A 935 -6.09 -4.54 -34.87
CA ASP A 935 -7.15 -5.55 -34.76
C ASP A 935 -8.43 -4.98 -34.17
N LEU A 936 -8.35 -4.23 -33.07
CA LEU A 936 -9.51 -3.58 -32.47
C LEU A 936 -10.17 -2.57 -33.42
N ILE A 937 -9.38 -1.88 -34.25
CA ILE A 937 -9.92 -1.02 -35.32
C ILE A 937 -10.63 -1.85 -36.39
N LYS A 938 -10.03 -2.96 -36.82
CA LYS A 938 -10.63 -3.87 -37.81
C LYS A 938 -11.95 -4.46 -37.30
N GLU A 939 -12.02 -4.75 -36.01
CA GLU A 939 -13.21 -5.24 -35.29
C GLU A 939 -14.23 -4.13 -34.98
N LYS A 940 -13.96 -2.87 -35.36
CA LYS A 940 -14.78 -1.68 -35.05
C LYS A 940 -14.98 -1.41 -33.55
N LYS A 941 -14.12 -1.97 -32.69
CA LYS A 941 -14.06 -1.68 -31.25
C LYS A 941 -13.27 -0.40 -30.95
N TYR A 942 -12.40 0.01 -31.87
CA TYR A 942 -11.61 1.24 -31.81
C TYR A 942 -11.87 2.17 -33.00
N PRO A 943 -11.73 3.50 -32.83
CA PRO A 943 -11.83 4.46 -33.91
C PRO A 943 -10.59 4.40 -34.82
N ALA A 944 -10.81 4.66 -36.12
CA ALA A 944 -9.73 4.61 -37.11
C ALA A 944 -8.62 5.65 -36.86
N GLU A 945 -8.92 6.78 -36.20
CA GLU A 945 -7.93 7.82 -35.90
C GLU A 945 -6.83 7.33 -34.94
N MET A 946 -7.07 6.26 -34.16
CA MET A 946 -6.06 5.72 -33.24
C MET A 946 -4.79 5.25 -33.98
N ARG A 947 -4.87 4.97 -35.29
CA ARG A 947 -3.69 4.68 -36.13
C ARG A 947 -2.66 5.80 -36.12
N HIS A 948 -3.08 7.05 -35.88
CA HIS A 948 -2.17 8.20 -35.83
C HIS A 948 -1.18 8.15 -34.67
N ARG A 949 -1.47 7.36 -33.64
CA ARG A 949 -0.61 7.10 -32.47
C ARG A 949 0.47 6.05 -32.74
N ILE A 950 0.37 5.32 -33.86
CA ILE A 950 1.37 4.34 -34.29
C ILE A 950 2.41 5.05 -35.16
N VAL A 951 3.67 5.00 -34.75
CA VAL A 951 4.80 5.64 -35.41
C VAL A 951 5.62 4.58 -36.14
N LYS A 952 5.82 4.79 -37.44
CA LYS A 952 6.64 3.91 -38.26
C LYS A 952 8.10 3.99 -37.80
N THR A 953 8.68 2.86 -37.44
CA THR A 953 10.05 2.76 -36.92
C THR A 953 10.81 1.69 -37.70
N SER A 954 12.03 1.99 -38.16
CA SER A 954 12.87 1.04 -38.86
C SER A 954 13.50 0.01 -37.91
N VAL A 955 13.90 -1.11 -38.51
CA VAL A 955 14.64 -2.21 -37.88
C VAL A 955 16.16 -1.95 -37.99
N ARG A 956 16.59 -1.09 -38.93
CA ARG A 956 18.00 -0.89 -39.30
C ARG A 956 18.59 0.33 -38.59
N GLU A 957 19.79 0.17 -38.04
CA GLU A 957 20.54 1.26 -37.41
C GLU A 957 20.90 2.41 -38.35
N SER A 958 21.04 2.14 -39.66
CA SER A 958 21.28 3.18 -40.68
C SER A 958 20.18 4.24 -40.73
N ASP A 959 18.98 3.90 -40.27
CA ASP A 959 17.78 4.70 -40.44
C ASP A 959 17.45 5.50 -39.17
N LEU A 960 18.28 5.41 -38.12
CA LEU A 960 18.05 6.05 -36.81
C LEU A 960 17.81 7.56 -36.91
N GLY A 961 18.45 8.24 -37.87
CA GLY A 961 18.21 9.66 -38.11
C GLY A 961 16.88 9.96 -38.81
N GLU A 962 16.38 9.06 -39.65
CA GLU A 962 15.07 9.19 -40.29
C GLU A 962 13.94 8.87 -39.30
N ASP A 963 14.10 7.79 -38.53
CA ASP A 963 13.17 7.43 -37.45
C ASP A 963 13.06 8.57 -36.44
N ALA A 964 14.19 9.14 -35.98
CA ALA A 964 14.17 10.26 -35.04
C ALA A 964 13.38 11.47 -35.56
N ARG A 965 13.47 11.79 -36.86
CA ARG A 965 12.69 12.89 -37.47
C ARG A 965 11.19 12.61 -37.50
N GLU A 966 10.80 11.38 -37.82
CA GLU A 966 9.38 10.98 -37.82
C GLU A 966 8.79 11.01 -36.41
N TRP A 967 9.55 10.51 -35.42
CA TRP A 967 9.18 10.62 -34.00
C TRP A 967 9.10 12.08 -33.56
N ALA A 968 10.08 12.93 -33.90
CA ALA A 968 10.09 14.35 -33.53
C ALA A 968 8.85 15.08 -34.08
N LYS A 969 8.47 14.80 -35.33
CA LYS A 969 7.27 15.36 -35.95
C LYS A 969 6.01 14.98 -35.18
N LYS A 970 5.85 13.69 -34.84
CA LYS A 970 4.68 13.17 -34.11
C LYS A 970 4.61 13.68 -32.68
N ILE A 971 5.75 13.79 -32.00
CA ILE A 971 5.86 14.34 -30.65
C ILE A 971 5.46 15.82 -30.66
N THR A 972 6.03 16.61 -31.58
CA THR A 972 5.72 18.05 -31.71
C THR A 972 4.22 18.28 -31.90
N ASP A 973 3.62 17.60 -32.87
CA ASP A 973 2.18 17.68 -33.18
C ASP A 973 1.32 17.32 -31.95
N THR A 974 1.68 16.26 -31.22
CA THR A 974 0.91 15.84 -30.03
C THR A 974 1.00 16.85 -28.89
N LEU A 975 2.17 17.47 -28.70
CA LEU A 975 2.39 18.44 -27.62
C LEU A 975 1.76 19.80 -27.92
N GLU A 976 1.77 20.25 -29.18
CA GLU A 976 1.11 21.50 -29.62
C GLU A 976 -0.40 21.44 -29.39
N TYR A 977 -1.04 20.30 -29.68
CA TYR A 977 -2.49 20.09 -29.51
C TYR A 977 -2.85 19.29 -28.25
N SER A 978 -2.01 19.38 -27.21
CA SER A 978 -2.12 18.54 -26.00
C SER A 978 -3.52 18.48 -25.38
N GLU A 979 -4.26 19.58 -25.27
CA GLU A 979 -5.62 19.58 -24.71
C GLU A 979 -6.60 18.70 -25.51
N GLU A 980 -6.54 18.75 -26.84
CA GLU A 980 -7.37 17.91 -27.71
C GLU A 980 -6.94 16.45 -27.64
N GLU A 981 -5.63 16.21 -27.56
CA GLU A 981 -5.07 14.87 -27.46
C GLU A 981 -5.42 14.19 -26.13
N PHE A 982 -5.51 14.94 -25.02
CA PHE A 982 -6.03 14.41 -23.75
C PHE A 982 -7.52 14.04 -23.83
N LYS A 983 -8.34 14.84 -24.54
CA LYS A 983 -9.76 14.49 -24.77
C LYS A 983 -9.89 13.19 -25.56
N LYS A 984 -9.09 13.03 -26.63
CA LYS A 984 -9.04 11.78 -27.41
C LYS A 984 -8.54 10.61 -26.56
N ALA A 985 -7.51 10.81 -25.75
CA ALA A 985 -6.97 9.77 -24.87
C ALA A 985 -8.01 9.28 -23.84
N ALA A 986 -8.84 10.17 -23.29
CA ALA A 986 -9.95 9.80 -22.42
C ALA A 986 -11.02 8.95 -23.16
N GLU A 987 -11.32 9.27 -24.42
CA GLU A 987 -12.21 8.46 -25.26
C GLU A 987 -11.60 7.07 -25.55
N TYR A 988 -10.31 7.03 -25.88
CA TYR A 988 -9.58 5.78 -26.14
C TYR A 988 -9.51 4.89 -24.90
N LYS A 989 -9.30 5.45 -23.70
CA LYS A 989 -9.40 4.75 -22.42
C LYS A 989 -10.75 4.05 -22.27
N LYS A 990 -11.84 4.81 -22.48
CA LYS A 990 -13.21 4.28 -22.37
C LYS A 990 -13.43 3.10 -23.32
N LYS A 991 -13.07 3.27 -24.60
CA LYS A 991 -13.20 2.21 -25.62
C LYS A 991 -12.31 1.00 -25.34
N LEU A 992 -11.10 1.18 -24.82
CA LEU A 992 -10.22 0.09 -24.39
C LEU A 992 -10.94 -0.84 -23.40
N LEU A 993 -11.46 -0.24 -22.33
CA LEU A 993 -12.05 -0.99 -21.22
C LEU A 993 -13.40 -1.61 -21.60
N GLU A 994 -14.21 -0.91 -22.39
CA GLU A 994 -15.48 -1.43 -22.92
C GLU A 994 -15.29 -2.59 -23.90
N SER A 995 -14.18 -2.62 -24.64
CA SER A 995 -13.91 -3.66 -25.63
C SER A 995 -13.71 -5.06 -25.03
N LYS A 996 -13.32 -5.13 -23.75
CA LYS A 996 -13.06 -6.38 -23.01
C LYS A 996 -12.15 -7.36 -23.76
N TYR A 997 -11.18 -6.82 -24.51
CA TYR A 997 -10.35 -7.57 -25.47
C TYR A 997 -9.59 -8.77 -24.84
N TRP A 998 -9.35 -8.75 -23.53
CA TRP A 998 -8.64 -9.80 -22.81
C TRP A 998 -9.50 -11.01 -22.43
N GLU A 999 -10.84 -10.87 -22.38
CA GLU A 999 -11.75 -11.87 -21.77
C GLU A 999 -11.60 -13.27 -22.37
N GLU A 1000 -11.55 -13.40 -23.69
CA GLU A 1000 -11.40 -14.69 -24.37
C GLU A 1000 -10.09 -15.38 -24.00
N SER A 1001 -8.98 -14.64 -24.02
CA SER A 1001 -7.66 -15.18 -23.69
C SER A 1001 -7.56 -15.58 -22.20
N HIS A 1002 -8.21 -14.84 -21.32
CA HIS A 1002 -8.31 -15.15 -19.89
C HIS A 1002 -9.19 -16.39 -19.63
N GLN A 1003 -10.28 -16.58 -20.38
CA GLN A 1003 -11.09 -17.81 -20.32
C GLN A 1003 -10.30 -19.02 -20.80
N ASN A 1004 -9.51 -18.87 -21.85
CA ASN A 1004 -8.60 -19.91 -22.33
C ASN A 1004 -7.58 -20.32 -21.25
N LEU A 1005 -7.00 -19.36 -20.51
CA LEU A 1005 -6.13 -19.67 -19.39
C LEU A 1005 -6.84 -20.50 -18.31
N LEU A 1006 -8.06 -20.12 -17.91
CA LEU A 1006 -8.84 -20.90 -16.91
C LEU A 1006 -9.15 -22.32 -17.39
N ARG A 1007 -9.51 -22.47 -18.67
CA ARG A 1007 -9.78 -23.78 -19.29
C ARG A 1007 -8.55 -24.67 -19.22
N VAL A 1008 -7.38 -24.15 -19.62
CA VAL A 1008 -6.14 -24.93 -19.57
C VAL A 1008 -5.77 -25.27 -18.13
N CYS A 1009 -5.87 -24.32 -17.19
CA CYS A 1009 -5.62 -24.56 -15.76
C CYS A 1009 -6.63 -25.52 -15.10
N GLY A 1010 -7.74 -25.87 -15.76
CA GLY A 1010 -8.77 -26.75 -15.21
C GLY A 1010 -9.65 -26.09 -14.14
N LEU A 1011 -9.88 -24.78 -14.28
CA LEU A 1011 -10.56 -23.92 -13.29
C LEU A 1011 -11.98 -23.49 -13.67
N ASN A 1012 -12.57 -24.04 -14.74
CA ASN A 1012 -13.94 -23.70 -15.13
C ASN A 1012 -14.98 -24.23 -14.12
N LYS A 1013 -16.14 -23.57 -14.06
CA LYS A 1013 -17.26 -23.86 -13.14
C LYS A 1013 -18.12 -25.08 -13.55
N GLU A 1014 -17.79 -25.75 -14.65
CA GLU A 1014 -18.59 -26.86 -15.20
C GLU A 1014 -18.07 -28.27 -14.87
N GLU A 1015 -17.04 -28.37 -14.02
CA GLU A 1015 -16.62 -29.63 -13.37
C GLU A 1015 -16.48 -29.40 -11.87
#